data_AF-A0A4D4MFD0-F1
#
_entry.id   AF-A0A4D4MFD0-F1
#
_cell.length_a   1.000
_cell.length_b   1.000
_cell.length_c   1.000
_cell.angle_alpha   90.00
_cell.angle_beta   90.00
_cell.angle_gamma   90.00
#
_symmetry.space_group_name_H-M   'P 1'
#
loop_
_entity.id
_entity.type
_entity.pdbx_description
1 polymer ?
#
loop_
_entity_poly.entity_id
_entity_poly.type
_entity_poly.pdbx_seq_one_letter_code
_entity_poly.pdbx_strand_id
1 'polypeptide(L)'
;MDLPRHRRPDRHRPARGGAHTGTVAARRRSTGGPGRLVRAAGRRRPGIRAGVPGAARGLAARGRGVRRRHPAESTEGQAADAARYALHPALLDAALHPVVLRHEGDAAADGHGWLPFSWTGVTVAASGASTLHVRLTVRTDEDAVGLLATDASGRIVISAGSLAFRPVSAEQLQAARTGYHDHLFRIEWRPLHLPTTPARTADWALIGPGARRTAAVLERNGASWQAYPDPAALAEALAAGAPAPGMVVISCEPDGASAPTDSALTDSALTDSAPAGSAPADSTALADATRQATTRVLALLQEWVADERLAACRLALLTHGSVTATPDEPVSDLAHAAVWGLVRSVQTENPDRFLLADTDDTDASRNALPAALLAGEPQIALRNGAVRIPRMTRVPVRQPQPSTTDADWDPEATVLITGGTGVLGRLVARHLATAHGVRHLLLATRRGTAADGAADLVAELAGLGAEATVAACDIGDRAAVAALLDQVPAQHPLKAVIHTAGVVDDGILTSLTPERMEAVLHAKAFGAAHLHDLTRDAGLTTFTVFSSAAASFGSPGQGNYTAANAFLDALMQHRHTQALPGRSLAWGLWGEADGMTRNLAGTDFARMARGGLLPLSNAQGLALLDTADRLGPFGDGLLLATRLDAATLHAQATAGALPRILHGLIRIPARRSADHGIATDTPATLRERLAGLTIPAQRTGLLLELVRTHAAAVLGHPTSAVTAADGALPDDLVPADTEFRDLGFDSLTAVELRNRINAVTGLRLPATLIFDQPSPAALADHLATRLTAEAGTPDEPAPAAAAAGAGSAGSAETGQQRSTGSEKQQTRGGTSTETVESLFWIGHDTRRIEESMALLSAASFFRPAFTDPSDIPEPTFVRLAQGEARAQGEALARGETRPALICLPTVAAVSSVYQYSRFAAGLNGHRDVWYVPAPGFLEGEPLPSGIGAVTRMFADAIVRFTDGAPFALAGHSAGGWFVYAVTSHLERLGVRPEAVVTMDAYLPDDGIAPVASALTSEIFDRVTQFVDVDYTRLVAMGGYFRIFSGWSPPDITTPALFLRGRDGEQMPPPWGVPHTVLDIQGNHFTMLEQFADSTARHVDEWLTEIASVRR
;
A
#
# COMPACT_ATOMS: atom_id res chain seq x y z
N MET A 1 -66.90 58.37 8.09
CA MET A 1 -66.29 58.29 6.75
C MET A 1 -65.53 56.98 6.56
N ASP A 2 -66.14 55.89 6.08
CA ASP A 2 -67.52 55.42 6.28
C ASP A 2 -67.67 53.91 6.02
N LEU A 3 -68.78 53.34 6.51
CA LEU A 3 -69.21 51.92 6.45
C LEU A 3 -69.79 51.53 5.06
N PRO A 4 -70.15 50.25 4.71
CA PRO A 4 -70.71 49.15 5.54
C PRO A 4 -70.15 47.71 5.29
N ARG A 5 -70.41 46.60 6.01
CA ARG A 5 -71.40 46.07 7.02
C ARG A 5 -72.41 45.02 6.45
N HIS A 6 -72.22 43.72 6.78
CA HIS A 6 -73.22 42.62 7.03
C HIS A 6 -72.55 41.22 6.87
N ARG A 7 -72.92 40.10 7.54
CA ARG A 7 -73.87 39.78 8.63
C ARG A 7 -73.43 38.46 9.35
N ARG A 8 -73.79 38.31 10.64
CA ARG A 8 -73.78 37.08 11.50
C ARG A 8 -75.20 36.40 11.48
N PRO A 9 -75.61 35.37 12.30
CA PRO A 9 -74.96 34.66 13.43
C PRO A 9 -75.16 33.11 13.61
N ASP A 10 -74.27 32.49 14.41
CA ASP A 10 -74.42 31.55 15.57
C ASP A 10 -75.32 30.27 15.66
N ARG A 11 -74.83 29.35 16.54
CA ARG A 11 -75.49 28.26 17.34
C ARG A 11 -75.71 26.87 16.68
N HIS A 12 -75.62 25.71 17.38
CA HIS A 12 -75.41 25.37 18.80
C HIS A 12 -74.65 24.01 19.02
N ARG A 13 -74.06 23.88 20.24
CA ARG A 13 -73.48 22.72 21.00
C ARG A 13 -74.45 21.51 21.24
N PRO A 14 -74.14 20.41 22.01
CA PRO A 14 -72.85 19.86 22.54
C PRO A 14 -72.68 18.30 22.62
N ALA A 15 -71.44 17.86 22.90
CA ALA A 15 -70.93 16.81 23.83
C ALA A 15 -71.65 15.48 24.23
N ARG A 16 -70.79 14.44 24.39
CA ARG A 16 -70.79 13.28 25.34
C ARG A 16 -71.77 12.09 25.16
N GLY A 17 -71.19 10.95 24.72
CA GLY A 17 -71.00 9.77 25.59
C GLY A 17 -72.08 8.67 25.59
N GLY A 18 -71.62 7.42 25.77
CA GLY A 18 -72.46 6.25 26.09
C GLY A 18 -72.57 5.21 24.96
N ALA A 19 -71.96 4.04 25.16
CA ALA A 19 -72.04 2.92 24.24
C ALA A 19 -73.26 2.04 24.50
N HIS A 20 -73.86 1.46 23.46
CA HIS A 20 -74.56 0.18 23.59
C HIS A 20 -74.46 -0.71 22.34
N THR A 21 -74.38 -2.00 22.62
CA THR A 21 -74.17 -3.16 21.73
C THR A 21 -75.45 -3.57 20.98
N GLY A 22 -75.33 -4.19 19.79
CA GLY A 22 -76.50 -4.77 19.10
C GLY A 22 -76.23 -5.40 17.73
N THR A 23 -75.58 -6.57 17.70
CA THR A 23 -75.48 -7.51 16.56
C THR A 23 -76.90 -7.87 16.04
N VAL A 24 -77.19 -8.08 14.74
CA VAL A 24 -76.97 -9.27 13.86
C VAL A 24 -77.56 -8.91 12.47
N ALA A 25 -76.92 -9.20 11.32
CA ALA A 25 -77.26 -10.34 10.44
C ALA A 25 -76.33 -10.39 9.18
N ALA A 26 -76.27 -11.54 8.50
CA ALA A 26 -75.16 -11.89 7.58
C ALA A 26 -75.59 -12.34 6.16
N ARG A 27 -74.57 -12.56 5.30
CA ARG A 27 -74.56 -13.09 3.89
C ARG A 27 -74.77 -12.00 2.82
N ARG A 28 -74.05 -11.97 1.68
CA ARG A 28 -72.93 -12.75 1.07
C ARG A 28 -72.14 -11.78 0.11
N ARG A 29 -71.07 -12.10 -0.64
CA ARG A 29 -70.49 -13.36 -1.19
C ARG A 29 -68.94 -13.24 -1.31
N SER A 30 -68.34 -13.90 -2.32
CA SER A 30 -66.93 -13.95 -2.80
C SER A 30 -66.61 -12.83 -3.82
N THR A 31 -65.37 -12.46 -4.24
CA THR A 31 -64.14 -13.23 -4.58
C THR A 31 -62.85 -12.37 -4.58
N GLY A 32 -61.67 -13.00 -4.38
CA GLY A 32 -60.47 -12.79 -5.22
C GLY A 32 -59.42 -11.71 -4.84
N GLY A 33 -58.14 -12.08 -4.74
CA GLY A 33 -56.99 -11.15 -4.55
C GLY A 33 -56.33 -10.71 -5.88
N PRO A 34 -55.04 -10.28 -5.92
CA PRO A 34 -54.00 -10.30 -4.87
C PRO A 34 -53.26 -8.96 -4.63
N GLY A 35 -52.44 -8.88 -3.57
CA GLY A 35 -51.48 -7.80 -3.33
C GLY A 35 -50.10 -8.33 -2.90
N ARG A 36 -49.00 -7.83 -3.50
CA ARG A 36 -47.63 -8.30 -3.27
C ARG A 36 -47.02 -7.74 -1.98
N LEU A 37 -46.33 -8.59 -1.21
CA LEU A 37 -45.37 -8.19 -0.18
C LEU A 37 -43.94 -8.55 -0.64
N VAL A 38 -42.99 -7.64 -0.44
CA VAL A 38 -41.59 -7.80 -0.85
C VAL A 38 -40.84 -8.66 0.16
N ARG A 39 -40.14 -9.70 -0.33
CA ARG A 39 -39.21 -10.51 0.47
C ARG A 39 -37.89 -9.77 0.67
N ALA A 40 -37.49 -9.54 1.92
CA ALA A 40 -36.09 -9.32 2.27
C ALA A 40 -35.39 -10.68 2.43
N ALA A 41 -34.35 -10.95 1.63
CA ALA A 41 -33.65 -12.24 1.62
C ALA A 41 -32.40 -12.22 2.52
N GLY A 42 -32.54 -12.62 3.77
CA GLY A 42 -31.39 -12.93 4.63
C GLY A 42 -30.74 -14.26 4.21
N ARG A 43 -29.48 -14.22 3.75
CA ARG A 43 -28.71 -15.43 3.41
C ARG A 43 -28.51 -16.30 4.65
N ARG A 44 -28.89 -17.58 4.59
CA ARG A 44 -28.55 -18.57 5.63
C ARG A 44 -27.04 -18.86 5.61
N ARG A 45 -26.36 -18.70 6.75
CA ARG A 45 -25.09 -19.40 7.03
C ARG A 45 -25.40 -20.85 7.44
N PRO A 46 -24.51 -21.83 7.20
CA PRO A 46 -24.71 -23.20 7.68
C PRO A 46 -24.65 -23.21 9.22
N GLY A 47 -25.73 -23.67 9.86
CA GLY A 47 -25.94 -23.56 11.30
C GLY A 47 -26.30 -24.89 11.97
N ILE A 48 -25.75 -25.05 13.17
CA ILE A 48 -25.90 -26.16 14.13
C ILE A 48 -27.32 -26.75 14.20
N ARG A 49 -27.44 -28.08 14.22
CA ARG A 49 -28.71 -28.78 14.50
C ARG A 49 -28.98 -28.82 16.01
N ALA A 50 -29.74 -27.86 16.53
CA ALA A 50 -30.44 -28.03 17.80
C ALA A 50 -31.66 -28.94 17.60
N GLY A 51 -31.57 -30.19 18.06
CA GLY A 51 -32.67 -31.15 18.00
C GLY A 51 -33.78 -30.81 19.00
N VAL A 52 -34.78 -30.02 18.59
CA VAL A 52 -36.02 -29.80 19.35
C VAL A 52 -37.10 -30.74 18.84
N PRO A 53 -37.58 -31.73 19.63
CA PRO A 53 -38.74 -32.53 19.26
C PRO A 53 -39.99 -31.65 19.19
N GLY A 54 -40.67 -31.64 18.04
CA GLY A 54 -41.85 -30.82 17.82
C GLY A 54 -43.07 -31.28 18.61
N ALA A 55 -43.29 -30.68 19.79
CA ALA A 55 -44.53 -30.85 20.56
C ALA A 55 -44.87 -29.59 21.40
N ALA A 56 -44.94 -28.43 20.74
CA ALA A 56 -45.37 -27.19 21.39
C ALA A 56 -46.91 -27.16 21.61
N ARG A 57 -47.40 -27.97 22.56
CA ARG A 57 -48.76 -27.82 23.13
C ARG A 57 -48.77 -28.01 24.64
N GLY A 58 -48.81 -26.87 25.33
CA GLY A 58 -49.19 -26.75 26.74
C GLY A 58 -48.12 -27.16 27.75
N LEU A 59 -47.61 -26.19 28.52
CA LEU A 59 -47.10 -26.42 29.88
C LEU A 59 -46.97 -25.09 30.63
N ALA A 60 -48.11 -24.53 31.02
CA ALA A 60 -48.15 -23.63 32.16
C ALA A 60 -47.99 -24.48 33.43
N ALA A 61 -46.82 -24.41 34.07
CA ALA A 61 -46.57 -25.06 35.36
C ALA A 61 -45.67 -24.17 36.23
N ARG A 62 -46.29 -23.37 37.10
CA ARG A 62 -45.60 -22.73 38.22
C ARG A 62 -45.21 -23.82 39.23
N GLY A 63 -43.92 -24.15 39.32
CA GLY A 63 -43.39 -25.12 40.28
C GLY A 63 -41.94 -24.81 40.62
N ARG A 64 -41.61 -24.75 41.92
CA ARG A 64 -40.25 -24.48 42.41
C ARG A 64 -39.33 -25.66 42.08
N GLY A 65 -38.12 -25.39 41.59
CA GLY A 65 -37.03 -26.38 41.53
C GLY A 65 -36.94 -27.25 40.26
N VAL A 66 -37.20 -26.70 39.06
CA VAL A 66 -37.05 -27.46 37.80
C VAL A 66 -35.57 -27.60 37.41
N ARG A 67 -34.99 -28.79 37.59
CA ARG A 67 -33.68 -29.15 37.02
C ARG A 67 -33.85 -29.46 35.52
N ARG A 68 -33.17 -28.73 34.64
CA ARG A 68 -33.11 -29.02 33.20
C ARG A 68 -31.69 -29.39 32.78
N ARG A 69 -31.57 -30.36 31.87
CA ARG A 69 -30.33 -30.73 31.18
C ARG A 69 -30.50 -30.40 29.70
N HIS A 70 -29.49 -29.77 29.10
CA HIS A 70 -29.45 -29.48 27.66
C HIS A 70 -28.16 -30.05 27.05
N PRO A 71 -28.23 -30.80 25.94
CA PRO A 71 -27.06 -31.14 25.15
C PRO A 71 -26.65 -29.95 24.26
N ALA A 72 -25.36 -29.71 24.15
CA ALA A 72 -24.76 -28.81 23.16
C ALA A 72 -23.66 -29.58 22.41
N GLU A 73 -23.75 -29.63 21.08
CA GLU A 73 -22.89 -30.42 20.20
C GLU A 73 -22.20 -29.51 19.17
N SER A 74 -20.90 -29.74 18.94
CA SER A 74 -20.14 -29.08 17.87
C SER A 74 -20.44 -29.68 16.50
N THR A 75 -20.33 -28.92 15.41
CA THR A 75 -20.34 -29.48 14.05
C THR A 75 -19.07 -30.30 13.78
N GLU A 76 -19.07 -31.17 12.76
CA GLU A 76 -17.94 -32.08 12.46
C GLU A 76 -16.59 -31.35 12.31
N GLY A 77 -16.56 -30.20 11.63
CA GLY A 77 -15.34 -29.38 11.52
C GLY A 77 -14.91 -28.70 12.82
N GLN A 78 -15.83 -28.43 13.75
CA GLN A 78 -15.53 -27.83 15.06
C GLN A 78 -15.09 -28.88 16.10
N ALA A 79 -15.45 -30.16 15.90
CA ALA A 79 -15.04 -31.24 16.79
C ALA A 79 -13.52 -31.47 16.76
N ALA A 80 -12.87 -31.27 15.60
CA ALA A 80 -11.42 -31.36 15.44
C ALA A 80 -10.68 -30.27 16.24
N ASP A 81 -11.21 -29.04 16.26
CA ASP A 81 -10.61 -27.93 17.00
C ASP A 81 -10.93 -27.93 18.49
N ALA A 82 -11.93 -28.68 18.95
CA ALA A 82 -12.30 -28.75 20.37
C ALA A 82 -11.11 -29.10 21.29
N ALA A 83 -10.20 -29.96 20.83
CA ALA A 83 -8.96 -30.34 21.52
C ALA A 83 -8.02 -29.16 21.80
N ARG A 84 -8.08 -28.08 21.01
CA ARG A 84 -7.26 -26.87 21.18
C ARG A 84 -7.76 -25.94 22.30
N TYR A 85 -8.94 -26.20 22.86
CA TYR A 85 -9.56 -25.35 23.87
C TYR A 85 -9.82 -26.07 25.20
N ALA A 86 -9.66 -25.34 26.30
CA ALA A 86 -10.15 -25.79 27.61
C ALA A 86 -11.69 -25.92 27.60
N LEU A 87 -12.37 -25.01 26.90
CA LEU A 87 -13.76 -25.17 26.48
C LEU A 87 -13.95 -24.40 25.16
N HIS A 88 -14.45 -25.06 24.12
CA HIS A 88 -14.66 -24.42 22.81
C HIS A 88 -15.68 -23.26 22.92
N PRO A 89 -15.37 -22.04 22.44
CA PRO A 89 -16.24 -20.87 22.63
C PRO A 89 -17.68 -21.06 22.14
N ALA A 90 -17.88 -21.72 21.00
CA ALA A 90 -19.22 -21.99 20.47
C ALA A 90 -20.04 -22.98 21.34
N LEU A 91 -19.39 -23.89 22.08
CA LEU A 91 -20.07 -24.78 23.02
C LEU A 91 -20.47 -24.04 24.30
N LEU A 92 -19.64 -23.08 24.75
CA LEU A 92 -19.99 -22.19 25.87
C LEU A 92 -21.13 -21.24 25.50
N ASP A 93 -21.13 -20.67 24.30
CA ASP A 93 -22.22 -19.82 23.79
C ASP A 93 -23.54 -20.61 23.73
N ALA A 94 -23.55 -21.78 23.08
CA ALA A 94 -24.70 -22.68 23.03
C ALA A 94 -25.18 -23.13 24.42
N ALA A 95 -24.27 -23.33 25.38
CA ALA A 95 -24.60 -23.65 26.77
C ALA A 95 -25.35 -22.51 27.50
N LEU A 96 -25.21 -21.27 27.05
CA LEU A 96 -25.83 -20.07 27.64
C LEU A 96 -27.10 -19.62 26.92
N HIS A 97 -27.37 -20.08 25.68
CA HIS A 97 -28.63 -19.77 24.96
C HIS A 97 -29.92 -20.05 25.78
N PRO A 98 -30.03 -21.11 26.61
CA PRO A 98 -31.23 -21.34 27.43
C PRO A 98 -31.45 -20.27 28.52
N VAL A 99 -30.46 -19.42 28.82
CA VAL A 99 -30.63 -18.28 29.73
C VAL A 99 -31.40 -17.14 29.06
N VAL A 100 -31.35 -17.00 27.73
CA VAL A 100 -32.13 -15.98 27.00
C VAL A 100 -33.63 -16.18 27.25
N LEU A 101 -34.09 -17.44 27.20
CA LEU A 101 -35.48 -17.86 27.47
C LEU A 101 -35.97 -17.55 28.89
N ARG A 102 -35.07 -17.27 29.85
CA ARG A 102 -35.46 -16.79 31.20
C ARG A 102 -35.93 -15.33 31.14
N HIS A 103 -35.25 -14.50 30.36
CA HIS A 103 -35.46 -13.06 30.33
C HIS A 103 -36.47 -12.60 29.28
N GLU A 104 -36.89 -13.46 28.35
CA GLU A 104 -37.98 -13.18 27.40
C GLU A 104 -39.31 -12.77 28.08
N GLY A 105 -39.57 -13.25 29.30
CA GLY A 105 -40.78 -12.90 30.05
C GLY A 105 -40.84 -11.44 30.52
N ASP A 106 -39.69 -10.84 30.83
CA ASP A 106 -39.59 -9.46 31.33
C ASP A 106 -39.09 -8.47 30.25
N ALA A 107 -38.28 -8.93 29.29
CA ALA A 107 -37.75 -8.11 28.19
C ALA A 107 -38.85 -7.54 27.27
N ALA A 108 -40.02 -8.20 27.20
CA ALA A 108 -41.17 -7.74 26.42
C ALA A 108 -41.95 -6.57 27.06
N ALA A 109 -41.74 -6.29 28.35
CA ALA A 109 -42.42 -5.21 29.06
C ALA A 109 -41.69 -3.87 28.95
N ASP A 110 -40.37 -3.87 29.21
CA ASP A 110 -39.59 -2.64 29.42
C ASP A 110 -38.48 -2.39 28.35
N GLY A 111 -38.37 -3.23 27.32
CA GLY A 111 -37.42 -3.02 26.21
C GLY A 111 -35.93 -3.13 26.57
N HIS A 112 -35.62 -3.76 27.70
CA HIS A 112 -34.24 -4.01 28.15
C HIS A 112 -33.69 -5.33 27.59
N GLY A 113 -32.49 -5.27 27.00
CA GLY A 113 -31.68 -6.45 26.72
C GLY A 113 -30.85 -6.83 27.96
N TRP A 114 -30.64 -8.12 28.19
CA TRP A 114 -29.87 -8.61 29.34
C TRP A 114 -28.50 -9.11 28.90
N LEU A 115 -27.43 -8.53 29.46
CA LEU A 115 -26.04 -8.92 29.16
C LEU A 115 -25.38 -9.61 30.36
N PRO A 116 -24.55 -10.66 30.13
CA PRO A 116 -23.71 -11.22 31.17
C PRO A 116 -22.77 -10.14 31.73
N PHE A 117 -22.77 -9.94 33.05
CA PHE A 117 -21.99 -8.89 33.71
C PHE A 117 -20.80 -9.42 34.49
N SER A 118 -20.98 -10.48 35.29
CA SER A 118 -19.91 -11.00 36.15
C SER A 118 -20.05 -12.50 36.43
N TRP A 119 -18.92 -13.19 36.40
CA TRP A 119 -18.81 -14.60 36.79
C TRP A 119 -18.14 -14.72 38.17
N THR A 120 -18.64 -15.63 39.01
CA THR A 120 -18.13 -15.90 40.37
C THR A 120 -17.98 -17.41 40.58
N GLY A 121 -16.84 -17.82 41.15
CA GLY A 121 -16.58 -19.23 41.48
C GLY A 121 -16.53 -20.13 40.24
N VAL A 122 -15.76 -19.73 39.23
CA VAL A 122 -15.56 -20.51 37.99
C VAL A 122 -14.41 -21.48 38.16
N THR A 123 -14.65 -22.75 37.84
CA THR A 123 -13.62 -23.80 37.79
C THR A 123 -13.73 -24.55 36.47
N VAL A 124 -12.61 -24.66 35.75
CA VAL A 124 -12.50 -25.55 34.58
C VAL A 124 -11.73 -26.80 35.03
N ALA A 125 -12.29 -27.98 34.78
CA ALA A 125 -11.83 -29.25 35.34
C ALA A 125 -11.44 -30.30 34.27
N ALA A 126 -11.79 -30.07 33.01
CA ALA A 126 -11.34 -30.86 31.87
C ALA A 126 -11.29 -29.99 30.60
N SER A 127 -10.45 -30.36 29.64
CA SER A 127 -10.30 -29.73 28.33
C SER A 127 -10.70 -30.68 27.19
N GLY A 128 -10.83 -30.16 25.97
CA GLY A 128 -11.01 -30.97 24.76
C GLY A 128 -12.42 -31.52 24.52
N ALA A 129 -13.45 -31.07 25.24
CA ALA A 129 -14.81 -31.56 25.09
C ALA A 129 -15.47 -31.02 23.80
N SER A 130 -15.90 -31.91 22.90
CA SER A 130 -16.70 -31.61 21.69
C SER A 130 -18.21 -31.58 21.94
N THR A 131 -18.68 -32.18 23.04
CA THR A 131 -20.08 -32.20 23.46
C THR A 131 -20.18 -31.83 24.94
N LEU A 132 -21.14 -30.97 25.29
CA LEU A 132 -21.49 -30.64 26.67
C LEU A 132 -22.91 -31.07 27.05
N HIS A 133 -23.03 -31.66 28.23
CA HIS A 133 -24.28 -31.77 28.97
C HIS A 133 -24.36 -30.67 30.03
N VAL A 134 -25.23 -29.69 29.81
CA VAL A 134 -25.30 -28.45 30.59
C VAL A 134 -26.44 -28.51 31.59
N ARG A 135 -26.13 -28.17 32.85
CA ARG A 135 -27.09 -27.94 33.95
C ARG A 135 -26.99 -26.49 34.42
N LEU A 136 -28.02 -25.72 34.11
CA LEU A 136 -28.20 -24.36 34.61
C LEU A 136 -29.03 -24.40 35.90
N THR A 137 -28.61 -23.65 36.92
CA THR A 137 -29.28 -23.54 38.21
C THR A 137 -29.66 -22.09 38.45
N VAL A 138 -30.95 -21.78 38.31
CA VAL A 138 -31.49 -20.44 38.56
C VAL A 138 -31.29 -20.07 40.04
N ARG A 139 -30.67 -18.92 40.27
CA ARG A 139 -30.69 -18.22 41.56
C ARG A 139 -31.79 -17.16 41.54
N THR A 140 -32.57 -17.08 42.62
CA THR A 140 -33.77 -16.22 42.71
C THR A 140 -33.51 -14.88 43.42
N ASP A 141 -32.25 -14.63 43.79
CA ASP A 141 -31.79 -13.56 44.67
C ASP A 141 -30.91 -12.50 43.98
N GLU A 142 -30.26 -12.81 42.84
CA GLU A 142 -29.20 -11.95 42.25
C GLU A 142 -29.23 -11.82 40.71
N ASP A 143 -30.36 -12.10 40.04
CA ASP A 143 -30.46 -12.22 38.57
C ASP A 143 -29.31 -13.02 37.94
N ALA A 144 -29.06 -14.16 38.56
CA ALA A 144 -27.90 -14.98 38.29
C ALA A 144 -28.22 -16.46 38.03
N VAL A 145 -27.30 -17.11 37.32
CA VAL A 145 -27.39 -18.53 36.96
C VAL A 145 -26.10 -19.24 37.32
N GLY A 146 -26.18 -20.30 38.11
CA GLY A 146 -25.06 -21.23 38.32
C GLY A 146 -24.94 -22.18 37.12
N LEU A 147 -23.73 -22.33 36.58
CA LEU A 147 -23.43 -23.23 35.45
C LEU A 147 -22.74 -24.50 35.96
N LEU A 148 -23.12 -25.66 35.44
CA LEU A 148 -22.32 -26.88 35.51
C LEU A 148 -22.45 -27.63 34.19
N ALA A 149 -21.35 -27.82 33.48
CA ALA A 149 -21.32 -28.61 32.25
C ALA A 149 -20.36 -29.79 32.39
N THR A 150 -20.79 -30.95 31.91
CA THR A 150 -19.98 -32.18 31.82
C THR A 150 -19.79 -32.59 30.37
N ASP A 151 -18.75 -33.35 30.08
CA ASP A 151 -18.59 -33.99 28.76
C ASP A 151 -19.57 -35.17 28.58
N ALA A 152 -19.49 -35.85 27.43
CA ALA A 152 -20.31 -37.01 27.11
C ALA A 152 -20.09 -38.20 28.08
N SER A 153 -18.92 -38.30 28.72
CA SER A 153 -18.62 -39.32 29.74
C SER A 153 -19.16 -38.97 31.14
N GLY A 154 -19.65 -37.74 31.32
CA GLY A 154 -20.16 -37.24 32.60
C GLY A 154 -19.10 -36.59 33.50
N ARG A 155 -17.84 -36.48 33.03
CA ARG A 155 -16.77 -35.75 33.73
C ARG A 155 -17.02 -34.24 33.61
N ILE A 156 -16.81 -33.51 34.71
CA ILE A 156 -17.03 -32.05 34.75
C ILE A 156 -15.99 -31.35 33.86
N VAL A 157 -16.48 -30.49 32.96
CA VAL A 157 -15.65 -29.64 32.08
C VAL A 157 -15.54 -28.25 32.67
N ILE A 158 -16.68 -27.62 33.00
CA ILE A 158 -16.73 -26.31 33.66
C ILE A 158 -17.84 -26.25 34.71
N SER A 159 -17.58 -25.55 35.81
CA SER A 159 -18.57 -25.07 36.75
C SER A 159 -18.44 -23.56 36.96
N ALA A 160 -19.54 -22.90 37.28
CA ALA A 160 -19.56 -21.53 37.79
C ALA A 160 -20.61 -21.42 38.90
N GLY A 161 -20.22 -20.92 40.07
CA GLY A 161 -21.14 -20.71 41.20
C GLY A 161 -22.20 -19.64 40.90
N SER A 162 -21.85 -18.61 40.14
CA SER A 162 -22.77 -17.55 39.71
C SER A 162 -22.34 -16.91 38.39
N LEU A 163 -23.28 -16.69 37.48
CA LEU A 163 -23.18 -15.77 36.35
C LEU A 163 -24.31 -14.76 36.49
N ALA A 164 -23.99 -13.52 36.87
CA ALA A 164 -24.97 -12.44 37.04
C ALA A 164 -25.18 -11.67 35.73
N PHE A 165 -26.42 -11.28 35.48
CA PHE A 165 -26.83 -10.50 34.31
C PHE A 165 -27.24 -9.08 34.72
N ARG A 166 -27.13 -8.12 33.80
CA ARG A 166 -27.65 -6.75 33.99
C ARG A 166 -28.55 -6.34 32.83
N PRO A 167 -29.62 -5.56 33.10
CA PRO A 167 -30.42 -4.94 32.06
C PRO A 167 -29.65 -3.77 31.43
N VAL A 168 -29.81 -3.62 30.11
CA VAL A 168 -29.30 -2.51 29.30
C VAL A 168 -30.44 -2.04 28.41
N SER A 169 -30.78 -0.75 28.44
CA SER A 169 -31.84 -0.23 27.56
C SER A 169 -31.36 -0.08 26.12
N ALA A 170 -32.31 -0.14 25.17
CA ALA A 170 -32.02 0.18 23.77
C ALA A 170 -31.44 1.61 23.62
N GLU A 171 -31.84 2.55 24.48
CA GLU A 171 -31.35 3.93 24.51
C GLU A 171 -29.89 4.02 24.98
N GLN A 172 -29.48 3.23 25.98
CA GLN A 172 -28.08 3.13 26.40
C GLN A 172 -27.20 2.52 25.30
N LEU A 173 -27.72 1.49 24.62
CA LEU A 173 -27.02 0.86 23.49
C LEU A 173 -26.92 1.81 22.28
N GLN A 174 -27.95 2.64 22.06
CA GLN A 174 -27.96 3.66 21.01
C GLN A 174 -27.05 4.83 21.36
N ALA A 175 -27.09 5.35 22.59
CA ALA A 175 -26.20 6.42 23.07
C ALA A 175 -24.72 6.03 23.00
N ALA A 176 -24.38 4.77 23.28
CA ALA A 176 -23.04 4.22 23.10
C ALA A 176 -22.61 4.14 21.62
N ARG A 177 -23.55 4.11 20.67
CA ARG A 177 -23.30 4.13 19.22
C ARG A 177 -23.32 5.54 18.63
N THR A 178 -24.11 6.47 19.18
CA THR A 178 -24.25 7.85 18.69
C THR A 178 -23.26 8.84 19.31
N GLY A 179 -22.41 8.42 20.25
CA GLY A 179 -21.44 9.31 20.90
C GLY A 179 -20.24 9.71 20.03
N TYR A 180 -20.02 9.05 18.89
CA TYR A 180 -18.89 9.30 17.98
C TYR A 180 -19.32 9.22 16.52
N HIS A 181 -18.67 10.01 15.66
CA HIS A 181 -18.87 9.92 14.22
C HIS A 181 -18.25 8.62 13.70
N ASP A 182 -19.01 7.88 12.88
CA ASP A 182 -18.47 6.71 12.18
C ASP A 182 -17.50 7.15 11.08
N HIS A 183 -16.40 6.41 10.94
CA HIS A 183 -15.34 6.61 9.94
C HIS A 183 -14.60 7.97 10.00
N LEU A 184 -14.84 8.78 11.03
CA LEU A 184 -14.14 10.04 11.26
C LEU A 184 -13.27 9.98 12.52
N PHE A 185 -11.98 10.24 12.34
CA PHE A 185 -10.95 10.14 13.37
C PHE A 185 -10.07 11.39 13.41
N ARG A 186 -9.31 11.54 14.49
CA ARG A 186 -8.29 12.59 14.66
C ARG A 186 -7.05 12.03 15.36
N ILE A 187 -5.91 12.69 15.19
CA ILE A 187 -4.69 12.36 15.93
C ILE A 187 -4.69 13.12 17.27
N GLU A 188 -4.55 12.39 18.37
CA GLU A 188 -4.37 12.93 19.71
C GLU A 188 -2.94 12.63 20.19
N TRP A 189 -2.20 13.67 20.54
CA TRP A 189 -0.85 13.57 21.10
C TRP A 189 -0.93 13.35 22.62
N ARG A 190 -0.84 12.10 23.04
CA ARG A 190 -1.04 11.70 24.45
C ARG A 190 0.26 11.77 25.25
N PRO A 191 0.23 12.23 26.52
CA PRO A 191 1.40 12.17 27.39
C PRO A 191 1.92 10.75 27.59
N LEU A 192 3.22 10.55 27.38
CA LEU A 192 3.95 9.34 27.74
C LEU A 192 4.69 9.56 29.05
N HIS A 193 4.46 8.69 30.03
CA HIS A 193 5.21 8.69 31.28
C HIS A 193 6.47 7.86 31.09
N LEU A 194 7.63 8.50 31.05
CA LEU A 194 8.92 7.82 30.97
C LEU A 194 9.26 7.16 32.32
N PRO A 195 9.87 5.96 32.33
CA PRO A 195 10.46 5.39 33.54
C PRO A 195 11.65 6.25 33.98
N THR A 196 11.86 6.40 35.29
CA THR A 196 12.90 7.24 35.91
C THR A 196 14.32 6.65 35.86
N THR A 197 14.55 5.61 35.05
CA THR A 197 15.87 4.99 34.89
C THR A 197 16.76 5.85 33.99
N PRO A 198 18.00 6.20 34.39
CA PRO A 198 18.87 7.03 33.57
C PRO A 198 19.30 6.31 32.28
N ALA A 199 19.42 7.06 31.19
CA ALA A 199 19.71 6.62 29.82
C ALA A 199 21.15 6.11 29.60
N ARG A 200 21.60 5.14 30.40
CA ARG A 200 22.99 4.63 30.46
C ARG A 200 23.32 3.48 29.51
N THR A 201 22.43 3.14 28.58
CA THR A 201 22.45 1.84 27.87
C THR A 201 22.61 1.94 26.35
N ALA A 202 23.00 3.10 25.82
CA ALA A 202 23.26 3.29 24.40
C ALA A 202 24.46 4.21 24.21
N ASP A 203 25.36 3.85 23.29
CA ASP A 203 26.35 4.76 22.74
C ASP A 203 25.71 5.67 21.69
N TRP A 204 26.02 6.97 21.74
CA TRP A 204 25.39 7.99 20.91
C TRP A 204 26.33 8.54 19.85
N ALA A 205 25.84 8.72 18.62
CA ALA A 205 26.50 9.57 17.64
C ALA A 205 25.66 10.83 17.37
N LEU A 206 26.32 11.98 17.23
CA LEU A 206 25.68 13.26 16.96
C LEU A 206 26.23 13.82 15.65
N ILE A 207 25.35 14.20 14.72
CA ILE A 207 25.72 14.72 13.40
C ILE A 207 25.05 16.08 13.16
N GLY A 208 25.77 17.01 12.53
CA GLY A 208 25.29 18.35 12.18
C GLY A 208 25.41 19.42 13.29
N PRO A 209 25.01 20.68 13.02
CA PRO A 209 25.29 21.83 13.88
C PRO A 209 24.62 21.76 15.26
N GLY A 210 23.40 21.22 15.33
CA GLY A 210 22.65 21.04 16.59
C GLY A 210 23.29 20.06 17.58
N ALA A 211 24.29 19.27 17.16
CA ALA A 211 25.00 18.29 18.00
C ALA A 211 25.48 18.88 19.34
N ARG A 212 25.93 20.14 19.37
CA ARG A 212 26.44 20.78 20.60
C ARG A 212 25.39 20.91 21.70
N ARG A 213 24.11 21.16 21.36
CA ARG A 213 23.02 21.30 22.34
C ARG A 213 22.69 19.94 22.97
N THR A 214 22.63 18.89 22.15
CA THR A 214 22.36 17.51 22.57
C THR A 214 23.51 16.93 23.38
N ALA A 215 24.76 17.18 22.99
CA ALA A 215 25.97 16.75 23.70
C ALA A 215 25.96 17.18 25.18
N ALA A 216 25.70 18.46 25.45
CA ALA A 216 25.66 19.00 26.81
C ALA A 216 24.58 18.36 27.71
N VAL A 217 23.53 17.78 27.12
CA VAL A 217 22.52 16.99 27.87
C VAL A 217 23.03 15.57 28.13
N LEU A 218 23.63 14.92 27.13
CA LEU A 218 24.16 13.56 27.26
C LEU A 218 25.28 13.48 28.31
N GLU A 219 26.17 14.48 28.36
CA GLU A 219 27.19 14.62 29.40
C GLU A 219 26.59 14.68 30.81
N ARG A 220 25.57 15.53 31.02
CA ARG A 220 24.87 15.65 32.33
C ARG A 220 24.19 14.36 32.76
N ASN A 221 23.75 13.53 31.81
CA ASN A 221 23.14 12.23 32.07
C ASN A 221 24.18 11.10 32.21
N GLY A 222 25.46 11.37 31.94
CA GLY A 222 26.54 10.39 31.98
C GLY A 222 26.49 9.36 30.84
N ALA A 223 25.98 9.75 29.67
CA ALA A 223 25.96 8.91 28.47
C ALA A 223 27.21 9.13 27.61
N SER A 224 27.75 8.05 27.05
CA SER A 224 28.82 8.07 26.05
C SER A 224 28.31 8.62 24.72
N TRP A 225 29.03 9.59 24.15
CA TRP A 225 28.69 10.16 22.85
C TRP A 225 29.93 10.56 22.05
N GLN A 226 29.80 10.59 20.72
CA GLN A 226 30.80 11.09 19.79
C GLN A 226 30.14 11.95 18.70
N ALA A 227 30.78 13.05 18.32
CA ALA A 227 30.32 13.88 17.21
C ALA A 227 31.00 13.48 15.90
N TYR A 228 30.24 13.53 14.81
CA TYR A 228 30.68 13.33 13.44
C TYR A 228 30.19 14.49 12.57
N PRO A 229 30.93 14.91 11.53
CA PRO A 229 30.50 15.98 10.64
C PRO A 229 29.25 15.59 9.83
N ASP A 230 29.21 14.35 9.36
CA ASP A 230 28.23 13.79 8.42
C ASP A 230 28.09 12.26 8.63
N PRO A 231 27.13 11.59 7.96
CA PRO A 231 26.97 10.13 8.05
C PRO A 231 28.14 9.33 7.46
N ALA A 232 28.84 9.87 6.46
CA ALA A 232 29.95 9.19 5.80
C ALA A 232 31.15 9.02 6.76
N ALA A 233 31.49 10.06 7.52
CA ALA A 233 32.53 10.00 8.55
C ALA A 233 32.20 9.03 9.69
N LEU A 234 30.91 8.86 10.04
CA LEU A 234 30.48 7.79 10.95
C LEU A 234 30.73 6.42 10.31
N ALA A 235 30.30 6.22 9.06
CA ALA A 235 30.48 4.95 8.36
C ALA A 235 31.96 4.57 8.13
N GLU A 236 32.84 5.56 7.92
CA GLU A 236 34.30 5.37 7.90
C GLU A 236 34.84 4.93 9.26
N ALA A 237 34.40 5.54 10.36
CA ALA A 237 34.81 5.11 11.70
C ALA A 237 34.36 3.68 12.02
N LEU A 238 33.15 3.28 11.60
CA LEU A 238 32.68 1.90 11.72
C LEU A 238 33.53 0.93 10.90
N ALA A 239 33.92 1.31 9.66
CA ALA A 239 34.83 0.51 8.84
C ALA A 239 36.24 0.40 9.45
N ALA A 240 36.68 1.41 10.20
CA ALA A 240 37.92 1.39 10.99
C ALA A 240 37.82 0.58 12.31
N GLY A 241 36.66 -0.03 12.60
CA GLY A 241 36.44 -0.88 13.77
C GLY A 241 35.87 -0.17 15.01
N ALA A 242 35.34 1.05 14.87
CA ALA A 242 34.59 1.68 15.95
C ALA A 242 33.27 0.92 16.24
N PRO A 243 32.79 0.88 17.49
CA PRO A 243 31.52 0.25 17.83
C PRO A 243 30.33 1.00 17.21
N ALA A 244 29.32 0.25 16.76
CA ALA A 244 28.12 0.83 16.18
C ALA A 244 27.26 1.55 17.25
N PRO A 245 26.98 2.86 17.11
CA PRO A 245 26.14 3.59 18.06
C PRO A 245 24.70 3.08 18.06
N GLY A 246 24.15 2.89 19.27
CA GLY A 246 22.77 2.45 19.47
C GLY A 246 21.73 3.53 19.10
N MET A 247 22.14 4.79 19.07
CA MET A 247 21.33 5.93 18.65
C MET A 247 22.20 6.98 17.93
N VAL A 248 21.73 7.47 16.79
CA VAL A 248 22.35 8.57 16.03
C VAL A 248 21.34 9.70 15.92
N VAL A 249 21.74 10.92 16.26
CA VAL A 249 20.85 12.09 16.25
C VAL A 249 21.33 13.10 15.22
N ILE A 250 20.43 13.45 14.29
CA ILE A 250 20.59 14.54 13.34
C ILE A 250 19.55 15.61 13.64
N SER A 251 19.99 16.85 13.80
CA SER A 251 19.10 18.00 13.98
C SER A 251 18.80 18.64 12.63
N CYS A 252 17.52 18.66 12.26
CA CYS A 252 17.01 19.33 11.06
C CYS A 252 16.81 20.82 11.36
N GLU A 253 17.89 21.52 11.70
CA GLU A 253 17.88 22.98 11.87
C GLU A 253 17.95 23.67 10.49
N PRO A 254 17.21 24.77 10.26
CA PRO A 254 17.34 25.56 9.04
C PRO A 254 18.70 26.27 9.00
N ASP A 255 19.39 26.22 7.86
CA ASP A 255 20.66 26.92 7.66
C ASP A 255 20.46 28.43 7.76
N GLY A 256 20.88 29.01 8.87
CA GLY A 256 20.64 30.41 9.21
C GLY A 256 20.70 30.70 10.70
N ALA A 257 20.51 29.69 11.56
CA ALA A 257 20.82 29.76 12.98
C ALA A 257 22.34 29.73 13.21
N SER A 258 23.03 30.83 12.86
CA SER A 258 24.42 31.03 13.23
C SER A 258 24.58 30.88 14.74
N ALA A 259 25.51 30.00 15.16
CA ALA A 259 25.87 29.88 16.56
C ALA A 259 26.30 31.26 17.09
N PRO A 260 25.94 31.65 18.32
CA PRO A 260 26.51 32.84 18.94
C PRO A 260 28.02 32.63 19.05
N THR A 261 28.79 33.34 18.23
CA THR A 261 30.24 33.38 18.38
C THR A 261 30.56 34.22 19.61
N ASP A 262 31.28 33.62 20.57
CA ASP A 262 31.84 34.33 21.73
C ASP A 262 32.77 35.45 21.25
N SER A 263 32.24 36.67 21.15
CA SER A 263 33.03 37.88 20.89
C SER A 263 32.33 39.15 21.37
N ALA A 264 32.85 39.66 22.49
CA ALA A 264 32.80 41.05 22.93
C ALA A 264 31.44 41.67 23.35
N LEU A 265 31.31 41.82 24.66
CA LEU A 265 30.61 42.92 25.31
C LEU A 265 31.01 44.28 24.70
N THR A 266 30.08 44.99 24.05
CA THR A 266 30.05 46.47 24.03
C THR A 266 28.62 46.97 23.86
N ASP A 267 28.37 48.15 24.43
CA ASP A 267 27.04 48.68 24.73
C ASP A 267 26.35 49.39 23.53
N SER A 268 25.02 49.52 23.62
CA SER A 268 24.16 50.45 22.89
C SER A 268 24.10 50.41 21.34
N ALA A 269 23.02 49.84 20.80
CA ALA A 269 22.09 50.58 19.92
C ALA A 269 20.72 49.90 19.82
N LEU A 270 19.64 50.66 20.02
CA LEU A 270 18.25 50.23 19.78
C LEU A 270 17.89 50.43 18.31
N THR A 271 17.74 49.35 17.54
CA THR A 271 16.94 49.34 16.30
C THR A 271 16.23 47.99 16.12
N ASP A 272 14.91 48.06 16.23
CA ASP A 272 13.87 47.17 15.69
C ASP A 272 14.36 45.94 14.90
N SER A 273 14.38 44.78 15.56
CA SER A 273 14.63 43.48 14.92
C SER A 273 13.54 42.48 15.35
N ALA A 274 12.74 42.04 14.39
CA ALA A 274 11.66 41.08 14.60
C ALA A 274 12.16 39.74 15.18
N PRO A 275 11.32 39.01 15.94
CA PRO A 275 11.74 37.76 16.59
C PRO A 275 12.09 36.67 15.55
N ALA A 276 13.22 36.01 15.75
CA ALA A 276 13.59 34.81 15.01
C ALA A 276 12.53 33.71 15.23
N GLY A 277 12.03 33.12 14.13
CA GLY A 277 11.02 32.05 14.17
C GLY A 277 9.73 32.32 13.38
N SER A 278 9.58 33.50 12.75
CA SER A 278 8.48 33.70 11.79
C SER A 278 8.69 32.86 10.53
N ALA A 279 7.72 32.01 10.18
CA ALA A 279 7.64 31.38 8.87
C ALA A 279 7.75 32.45 7.76
N PRO A 280 8.41 32.16 6.61
CA PRO A 280 8.58 33.15 5.55
C PRO A 280 7.21 33.66 5.08
N ALA A 281 7.04 34.99 5.08
CA ALA A 281 5.78 35.64 4.75
C ALA A 281 5.38 35.48 3.27
N ASP A 282 6.27 34.96 2.42
CA ASP A 282 5.99 34.60 1.03
C ASP A 282 5.92 33.08 0.87
N SER A 283 4.78 32.62 0.32
CA SER A 283 4.55 31.23 -0.10
C SER A 283 5.63 30.66 -1.04
N THR A 284 6.32 31.50 -1.83
CA THR A 284 7.41 31.07 -2.73
C THR A 284 8.63 30.63 -1.92
N ALA A 285 9.06 31.45 -0.95
CA ALA A 285 10.14 31.11 -0.04
C ALA A 285 9.80 29.90 0.85
N LEU A 286 8.51 29.70 1.20
CA LEU A 286 8.07 28.48 1.86
C LEU A 286 8.17 27.23 0.96
N ALA A 287 7.82 27.35 -0.33
CA ALA A 287 7.97 26.27 -1.29
C ALA A 287 9.45 25.87 -1.46
N ASP A 288 10.34 26.85 -1.61
CA ASP A 288 11.79 26.62 -1.71
C ASP A 288 12.39 26.01 -0.44
N ALA A 289 12.00 26.47 0.75
CA ALA A 289 12.42 25.87 2.01
C ALA A 289 11.94 24.40 2.13
N THR A 290 10.70 24.12 1.73
CA THR A 290 10.12 22.76 1.74
C THR A 290 10.84 21.84 0.75
N ARG A 291 11.16 22.33 -0.45
CA ARG A 291 11.98 21.64 -1.44
C ARG A 291 13.36 21.29 -0.87
N GLN A 292 14.09 22.29 -0.36
CA GLN A 292 15.44 22.09 0.18
C GLN A 292 15.46 21.10 1.35
N ALA A 293 14.52 21.22 2.29
CA ALA A 293 14.41 20.32 3.43
C ALA A 293 14.11 18.87 3.01
N THR A 294 13.16 18.67 2.10
CA THR A 294 12.78 17.33 1.63
C THR A 294 13.85 16.68 0.75
N THR A 295 14.48 17.41 -0.19
CA THR A 295 15.60 16.91 -1.00
C THR A 295 16.79 16.50 -0.13
N ARG A 296 17.15 17.33 0.87
CA ARG A 296 18.27 17.03 1.79
C ARG A 296 18.00 15.78 2.63
N VAL A 297 16.81 15.66 3.20
CA VAL A 297 16.46 14.50 4.03
C VAL A 297 16.25 13.25 3.17
N LEU A 298 15.77 13.37 1.93
CA LEU A 298 15.70 12.25 0.98
C LEU A 298 17.11 11.67 0.71
N ALA A 299 18.08 12.51 0.35
CA ALA A 299 19.46 12.09 0.12
C ALA A 299 20.08 11.43 1.37
N LEU A 300 19.94 12.07 2.54
CA LEU A 300 20.38 11.51 3.83
C LEU A 300 19.80 10.11 4.10
N LEU A 301 18.50 9.91 3.85
CA LEU A 301 17.84 8.64 4.09
C LEU A 301 18.26 7.58 3.06
N GLN A 302 18.50 7.96 1.81
CA GLN A 302 19.00 7.08 0.76
C GLN A 302 20.43 6.58 1.09
N GLU A 303 21.34 7.49 1.40
CA GLU A 303 22.71 7.18 1.86
C GLU A 303 22.69 6.25 3.09
N TRP A 304 21.84 6.57 4.08
CA TRP A 304 21.70 5.78 5.32
C TRP A 304 21.16 4.36 5.10
N VAL A 305 20.29 4.16 4.11
CA VAL A 305 19.75 2.83 3.79
C VAL A 305 20.68 2.02 2.90
N ALA A 306 21.43 2.68 2.00
CA ALA A 306 22.39 2.04 1.12
C ALA A 306 23.64 1.52 1.84
N ASP A 307 24.09 2.19 2.92
CA ASP A 307 25.28 1.77 3.66
C ASP A 307 24.97 0.68 4.71
N GLU A 308 25.39 -0.56 4.45
CA GLU A 308 25.23 -1.68 5.37
C GLU A 308 25.90 -1.46 6.73
N ARG A 309 26.97 -0.65 6.82
CA ARG A 309 27.63 -0.33 8.10
C ARG A 309 26.68 0.40 9.04
N LEU A 310 25.74 1.18 8.48
CA LEU A 310 24.71 1.91 9.21
C LEU A 310 23.45 1.08 9.50
N ALA A 311 23.38 -0.20 9.10
CA ALA A 311 22.25 -1.10 9.39
C ALA A 311 22.13 -1.50 10.89
N ALA A 312 23.23 -1.42 11.63
CA ALA A 312 23.25 -1.60 13.09
C ALA A 312 22.62 -0.39 13.83
N CYS A 313 22.73 0.80 13.25
CA CYS A 313 22.42 2.08 13.89
C CYS A 313 20.93 2.47 13.76
N ARG A 314 20.40 3.20 14.75
CA ARG A 314 19.06 3.83 14.69
C ARG A 314 19.21 5.33 14.51
N LEU A 315 18.55 5.91 13.50
CA LEU A 315 18.59 7.34 13.22
C LEU A 315 17.36 8.06 13.81
N ALA A 316 17.60 9.06 14.65
CA ALA A 316 16.62 10.02 15.12
C ALA A 316 16.79 11.36 14.39
N LEU A 317 15.72 11.79 13.70
CA LEU A 317 15.61 13.11 13.10
C LEU A 317 14.89 14.04 14.08
N LEU A 318 15.57 15.10 14.51
CA LEU A 318 15.06 16.11 15.44
C LEU A 318 14.59 17.36 14.70
N THR A 319 13.31 17.69 14.81
CA THR A 319 12.67 18.90 14.24
C THR A 319 12.19 19.85 15.34
N HIS A 320 11.80 21.07 14.96
CA HIS A 320 11.30 22.09 15.89
C HIS A 320 10.01 22.73 15.38
N GLY A 321 8.91 22.53 16.11
CA GLY A 321 7.62 23.16 15.80
C GLY A 321 7.02 22.71 14.47
N SER A 322 7.32 21.48 14.02
CA SER A 322 6.81 20.89 12.78
C SER A 322 5.50 20.11 12.96
N VAL A 323 5.04 19.91 14.20
CA VAL A 323 3.79 19.20 14.52
C VAL A 323 3.04 19.88 15.66
N THR A 324 1.72 20.01 15.54
CA THR A 324 0.84 20.45 16.63
C THR A 324 0.69 19.32 17.65
N ALA A 325 1.47 19.37 18.73
CA ALA A 325 1.44 18.37 19.81
C ALA A 325 0.43 18.68 20.93
N THR A 326 -0.14 19.89 20.94
CA THR A 326 -1.25 20.31 21.79
C THR A 326 -2.27 21.13 20.99
N PRO A 327 -3.57 21.16 21.34
CA PRO A 327 -4.62 21.72 20.47
C PRO A 327 -4.42 23.18 20.04
N ASP A 328 -3.81 24.00 20.90
CA ASP A 328 -3.65 25.45 20.69
C ASP A 328 -2.24 25.81 20.15
N GLU A 329 -1.47 24.81 19.71
CA GLU A 329 -0.07 24.97 19.33
C GLU A 329 0.12 25.32 17.84
N PRO A 330 0.87 26.39 17.52
CA PRO A 330 1.18 26.72 16.13
C PRO A 330 2.21 25.75 15.54
N VAL A 331 1.98 25.36 14.29
CA VAL A 331 3.06 24.83 13.45
C VAL A 331 3.85 26.02 12.91
N SER A 332 5.08 26.17 13.39
CA SER A 332 6.02 27.20 12.92
C SER A 332 6.86 26.73 11.73
N ASP A 333 7.14 25.43 11.64
CA ASP A 333 7.96 24.84 10.58
C ASP A 333 7.16 23.90 9.68
N LEU A 334 6.52 24.49 8.67
CA LEU A 334 5.77 23.76 7.64
C LEU A 334 6.68 22.98 6.68
N ALA A 335 7.94 23.38 6.49
CA ALA A 335 8.88 22.71 5.60
C ALA A 335 9.25 21.33 6.17
N HIS A 336 9.60 21.27 7.46
CA HIS A 336 9.87 20.00 8.14
C HIS A 336 8.60 19.20 8.47
N ALA A 337 7.41 19.79 8.44
CA ALA A 337 6.16 19.01 8.44
C ALA A 337 6.02 18.12 7.20
N ALA A 338 6.54 18.55 6.03
CA ALA A 338 6.65 17.68 4.85
C ALA A 338 7.65 16.55 5.07
N VAL A 339 8.79 16.83 5.70
CA VAL A 339 9.79 15.81 6.09
C VAL A 339 9.20 14.74 7.01
N TRP A 340 8.33 15.12 7.96
CA TRP A 340 7.60 14.17 8.79
C TRP A 340 6.76 13.19 7.97
N GLY A 341 6.13 13.63 6.88
CA GLY A 341 5.41 12.76 5.95
C GLY A 341 6.33 11.77 5.22
N LEU A 342 7.42 12.28 4.61
CA LEU A 342 8.44 11.45 3.93
C LEU A 342 8.97 10.36 4.86
N VAL A 343 9.40 10.74 6.06
CA VAL A 343 10.01 9.82 7.03
C VAL A 343 9.00 8.80 7.55
N ARG A 344 7.69 9.11 7.60
CA ARG A 344 6.64 8.11 7.91
C ARG A 344 6.56 7.02 6.85
N SER A 345 6.69 7.33 5.55
CA SER A 345 6.83 6.31 4.50
C SER A 345 8.07 5.44 4.76
N VAL A 346 9.21 6.08 5.02
CA VAL A 346 10.48 5.40 5.28
C VAL A 346 10.44 4.53 6.55
N GLN A 347 9.69 4.91 7.58
CA GLN A 347 9.43 4.08 8.76
C GLN A 347 8.63 2.82 8.43
N THR A 348 7.67 2.90 7.49
CA THR A 348 6.91 1.72 7.03
C THR A 348 7.72 0.83 6.08
N GLU A 349 8.63 1.41 5.30
CA GLU A 349 9.56 0.67 4.45
C GLU A 349 10.66 0.00 5.29
N ASN A 350 11.21 0.69 6.29
CA ASN A 350 12.33 0.25 7.13
C ASN A 350 11.99 0.35 8.62
N PRO A 351 11.22 -0.62 9.16
CA PRO A 351 10.83 -0.64 10.57
C PRO A 351 12.01 -0.54 11.55
N ASP A 352 11.77 0.12 12.68
CA ASP A 352 12.68 0.31 13.82
C ASP A 352 14.03 1.03 13.57
N ARG A 353 14.41 1.28 12.31
CA ARG A 353 15.64 2.03 11.92
C ARG A 353 15.52 3.55 12.12
N PHE A 354 14.32 4.12 12.01
CA PHE A 354 14.11 5.58 11.97
C PHE A 354 13.13 6.07 13.04
N LEU A 355 13.44 7.21 13.67
CA LEU A 355 12.63 7.87 14.69
C LEU A 355 12.47 9.36 14.35
N LEU A 356 11.25 9.89 14.52
CA LEU A 356 10.94 11.31 14.41
C LEU A 356 10.74 11.91 15.80
N ALA A 357 11.45 12.98 16.11
CA ALA A 357 11.29 13.73 17.35
C ALA A 357 11.09 15.21 17.04
N ASP A 358 10.01 15.82 17.55
CA ASP A 358 9.85 17.27 17.51
C ASP A 358 10.03 17.86 18.91
N THR A 359 10.70 19.00 19.04
CA THR A 359 10.97 19.63 20.34
C THR A 359 10.61 21.11 20.34
N ASP A 360 10.12 21.63 21.47
CA ASP A 360 10.04 23.09 21.70
C ASP A 360 11.39 23.70 22.12
N ASP A 361 12.45 22.89 22.18
CA ASP A 361 13.83 23.26 22.56
C ASP A 361 13.94 23.97 23.93
N THR A 362 12.95 23.81 24.80
CA THR A 362 13.06 24.23 26.21
C THR A 362 14.05 23.36 26.97
N ASP A 363 14.68 23.89 28.03
CA ASP A 363 15.65 23.11 28.83
C ASP A 363 15.02 21.85 29.46
N ALA A 364 13.74 21.90 29.79
CA ALA A 364 12.98 20.74 30.26
C ALA A 364 12.85 19.66 29.16
N SER A 365 12.49 20.06 27.93
CA SER A 365 12.43 19.17 26.77
C SER A 365 13.80 18.62 26.39
N ARG A 366 14.84 19.47 26.37
CA ARG A 366 16.23 19.05 26.17
C ARG A 366 16.64 17.97 27.16
N ASN A 367 16.41 18.17 28.47
CA ASN A 367 16.74 17.18 29.50
C ASN A 367 15.94 15.86 29.35
N ALA A 368 14.71 15.91 28.84
CA ALA A 368 13.88 14.71 28.62
C ALA A 368 14.22 13.95 27.32
N LEU A 369 14.85 14.60 26.34
CA LEU A 369 15.10 14.05 25.00
C LEU A 369 15.79 12.66 25.01
N PRO A 370 16.90 12.41 25.75
CA PRO A 370 17.59 11.11 25.66
C PRO A 370 16.71 9.94 26.11
N ALA A 371 15.96 10.12 27.19
CA ALA A 371 15.05 9.09 27.71
C ALA A 371 13.81 8.92 26.79
N ALA A 372 13.38 9.97 26.10
CA ALA A 372 12.28 9.90 25.14
C ALA A 372 12.67 9.13 23.86
N LEU A 373 13.88 9.34 23.33
CA LEU A 373 14.40 8.63 22.15
C LEU A 373 14.61 7.12 22.40
N LEU A 374 14.88 6.74 23.65
CA LEU A 374 15.00 5.35 24.09
C LEU A 374 13.66 4.69 24.48
N ALA A 375 12.54 5.41 24.46
CA ALA A 375 11.24 4.89 24.90
C ALA A 375 10.59 3.85 23.97
N GLY A 376 11.18 3.58 22.80
CA GLY A 376 10.68 2.59 21.83
C GLY A 376 9.48 3.05 21.00
N GLU A 377 9.17 4.36 21.01
CA GLU A 377 8.13 4.95 20.17
C GLU A 377 8.77 5.57 18.91
N PRO A 378 8.21 5.36 17.70
CA PRO A 378 8.80 5.83 16.44
C PRO A 378 8.59 7.33 16.20
N GLN A 379 7.65 7.96 16.92
CA GLN A 379 7.27 9.35 16.75
C GLN A 379 7.00 9.96 18.13
N ILE A 380 7.73 11.02 18.48
CA ILE A 380 7.60 11.73 19.75
C ILE A 380 7.53 13.25 19.54
N ALA A 381 6.86 13.95 20.44
CA ALA A 381 6.92 15.40 20.54
C ALA A 381 7.21 15.79 22.00
N LEU A 382 8.21 16.64 22.24
CA LEU A 382 8.59 17.14 23.55
C LEU A 382 8.12 18.59 23.69
N ARG A 383 7.33 18.86 24.75
CA ARG A 383 6.83 20.18 25.10
C ARG A 383 6.97 20.42 26.59
N ASN A 384 7.74 21.42 27.00
CA ASN A 384 8.05 21.76 28.39
C ASN A 384 8.47 20.53 29.23
N GLY A 385 9.29 19.64 28.63
CA GLY A 385 9.72 18.37 29.25
C GLY A 385 8.70 17.24 29.24
N ALA A 386 7.44 17.48 28.87
CA ALA A 386 6.45 16.44 28.70
C ALA A 386 6.61 15.76 27.32
N VAL A 387 6.86 14.46 27.33
CA VAL A 387 6.86 13.63 26.11
C VAL A 387 5.43 13.31 25.71
N ARG A 388 5.10 13.50 24.44
CA ARG A 388 3.83 13.12 23.82
C ARG A 388 4.03 12.20 22.63
N ILE A 389 3.06 11.33 22.40
CA ILE A 389 3.07 10.33 21.33
C ILE A 389 1.75 10.35 20.55
N PRO A 390 1.76 10.19 19.21
CA PRO A 390 0.55 10.31 18.40
C PRO A 390 -0.28 9.04 18.53
N ARG A 391 -1.60 9.20 18.74
CA ARG A 391 -2.58 8.11 18.77
C ARG A 391 -3.86 8.51 18.04
N MET A 392 -4.37 7.66 17.17
CA MET A 392 -5.64 7.89 16.50
C MET A 392 -6.80 7.70 17.47
N THR A 393 -7.79 8.58 17.40
CA THR A 393 -9.00 8.58 18.24
C THR A 393 -10.24 8.90 17.40
N ARG A 394 -11.42 8.46 17.86
CA ARG A 394 -12.69 8.78 17.20
C ARG A 394 -13.13 10.20 17.52
N VAL A 395 -13.71 10.91 16.55
CA VAL A 395 -14.28 12.24 16.76
C VAL A 395 -15.63 12.10 17.48
N PRO A 396 -15.84 12.73 18.65
CA PRO A 396 -17.12 12.65 19.37
C PRO A 396 -18.20 13.44 18.63
N VAL A 397 -19.44 12.92 18.60
CA VAL A 397 -20.59 13.69 18.15
C VAL A 397 -20.88 14.75 19.22
N ARG A 398 -20.65 16.02 18.89
CA ARG A 398 -21.15 17.12 19.71
C ARG A 398 -22.66 17.21 19.48
N GLN A 399 -23.45 17.19 20.57
CA GLN A 399 -24.86 17.58 20.45
C GLN A 399 -24.90 19.03 19.94
N PRO A 400 -25.76 19.36 18.96
CA PRO A 400 -25.86 20.73 18.47
C PRO A 400 -26.26 21.63 19.63
N GLN A 401 -25.39 22.57 19.99
CA GLN A 401 -25.83 23.71 20.77
C GLN A 401 -26.81 24.49 19.90
N PRO A 402 -27.92 25.02 20.44
CA PRO A 402 -28.79 25.93 19.72
C PRO A 402 -28.12 27.30 19.58
N SER A 403 -27.06 27.36 18.76
CA SER A 403 -26.40 28.58 18.30
C SER A 403 -26.89 28.94 16.92
N THR A 404 -27.32 30.18 16.75
CA THR A 404 -28.09 30.68 15.60
C THR A 404 -27.20 30.99 14.39
N THR A 405 -26.89 29.96 13.60
CA THR A 405 -26.74 29.96 12.13
C THR A 405 -26.47 28.52 11.72
N ASP A 406 -27.39 27.89 11.01
CA ASP A 406 -26.97 26.84 10.08
C ASP A 406 -25.99 27.51 9.11
N ALA A 407 -24.83 26.91 8.90
CA ALA A 407 -23.82 27.42 7.98
C ALA A 407 -24.22 27.09 6.54
N ASP A 408 -25.37 27.63 6.11
CA ASP A 408 -25.85 27.52 4.74
C ASP A 408 -24.82 28.13 3.80
N TRP A 409 -24.49 27.39 2.75
CA TRP A 409 -23.63 27.86 1.68
C TRP A 409 -24.31 29.02 0.96
N ASP A 410 -23.68 30.20 0.97
CA ASP A 410 -24.18 31.38 0.26
C ASP A 410 -24.30 31.06 -1.24
N PRO A 411 -25.52 30.98 -1.81
CA PRO A 411 -25.70 30.59 -3.20
C PRO A 411 -25.03 31.55 -4.18
N GLU A 412 -24.95 32.84 -3.83
CA GLU A 412 -24.41 33.91 -4.65
C GLU A 412 -22.87 34.02 -4.56
N ALA A 413 -22.23 33.26 -3.66
CA ALA A 413 -20.78 33.26 -3.50
C ALA A 413 -20.07 32.25 -4.43
N THR A 414 -18.85 32.59 -4.83
CA THR A 414 -18.00 31.70 -5.65
C THR A 414 -17.27 30.67 -4.77
N VAL A 415 -17.28 29.41 -5.23
CA VAL A 415 -16.47 28.31 -4.67
C VAL A 415 -15.40 27.89 -5.68
N LEU A 416 -14.12 28.03 -5.30
CA LEU A 416 -12.98 27.56 -6.09
C LEU A 416 -12.69 26.08 -5.79
N ILE A 417 -12.72 25.23 -6.82
CA ILE A 417 -12.32 23.83 -6.75
C ILE A 417 -11.08 23.61 -7.64
N THR A 418 -9.90 23.49 -7.02
CA THR A 418 -8.67 23.17 -7.76
C THR A 418 -8.59 21.67 -8.00
N GLY A 419 -8.16 21.26 -9.19
CA GLY A 419 -8.38 19.88 -9.64
C GLY A 419 -9.85 19.62 -9.97
N GLY A 420 -10.65 20.66 -10.24
CA GLY A 420 -12.11 20.59 -10.37
C GLY A 420 -12.62 19.66 -11.47
N THR A 421 -11.83 19.43 -12.52
CA THR A 421 -12.12 18.43 -13.57
C THR A 421 -11.58 17.03 -13.28
N GLY A 422 -10.86 16.85 -12.17
CA GLY A 422 -10.47 15.55 -11.64
C GLY A 422 -11.65 14.79 -11.03
N VAL A 423 -11.46 13.51 -10.70
CA VAL A 423 -12.56 12.62 -10.27
C VAL A 423 -13.27 13.14 -9.01
N LEU A 424 -12.51 13.41 -7.96
CA LEU A 424 -13.04 13.93 -6.69
C LEU A 424 -13.57 15.36 -6.87
N GLY A 425 -12.87 16.21 -7.64
CA GLY A 425 -13.34 17.56 -7.97
C GLY A 425 -14.73 17.57 -8.62
N ARG A 426 -14.98 16.66 -9.57
CA ARG A 426 -16.30 16.50 -10.22
C ARG A 426 -17.38 15.98 -9.27
N LEU A 427 -17.05 15.03 -8.40
CA LEU A 427 -18.00 14.53 -7.39
C LEU A 427 -18.39 15.63 -6.40
N VAL A 428 -17.40 16.41 -5.92
CA VAL A 428 -17.63 17.54 -5.01
C VAL A 428 -18.41 18.66 -5.69
N ALA A 429 -18.08 19.04 -6.94
CA ALA A 429 -18.80 20.07 -7.68
C ALA A 429 -20.31 19.76 -7.82
N ARG A 430 -20.64 18.53 -8.23
CA ARG A 430 -22.04 18.05 -8.30
C ARG A 430 -22.72 18.07 -6.95
N HIS A 431 -22.03 17.61 -5.91
CA HIS A 431 -22.58 17.56 -4.55
C HIS A 431 -22.87 18.95 -3.99
N LEU A 432 -21.98 19.92 -4.19
CA LEU A 432 -22.21 21.32 -3.80
C LEU A 432 -23.39 21.95 -4.52
N ALA A 433 -23.52 21.73 -5.84
CA ALA A 433 -24.65 22.25 -6.61
C ALA A 433 -26.01 21.65 -6.20
N THR A 434 -26.02 20.37 -5.82
CA THR A 434 -27.27 19.61 -5.54
C THR A 434 -27.68 19.57 -4.08
N ALA A 435 -26.75 19.32 -3.16
CA ALA A 435 -27.04 19.19 -1.73
C ALA A 435 -26.93 20.53 -0.99
N HIS A 436 -26.04 21.42 -1.42
CA HIS A 436 -25.75 22.70 -0.75
C HIS A 436 -26.21 23.93 -1.54
N GLY A 437 -26.72 23.76 -2.76
CA GLY A 437 -27.33 24.83 -3.55
C GLY A 437 -26.38 25.90 -4.08
N VAL A 438 -25.05 25.65 -4.08
CA VAL A 438 -24.02 26.55 -4.61
C VAL A 438 -24.28 26.86 -6.08
N ARG A 439 -24.25 28.15 -6.48
CA ARG A 439 -24.53 28.58 -7.86
C ARG A 439 -23.31 28.98 -8.67
N HIS A 440 -22.21 29.39 -8.04
CA HIS A 440 -21.01 29.85 -8.76
C HIS A 440 -19.80 28.96 -8.45
N LEU A 441 -19.35 28.19 -9.44
CA LEU A 441 -18.25 27.23 -9.33
C LEU A 441 -17.08 27.64 -10.23
N LEU A 442 -15.91 27.90 -9.63
CA LEU A 442 -14.66 28.12 -10.37
C LEU A 442 -13.82 26.84 -10.33
N LEU A 443 -13.70 26.16 -11.47
CA LEU A 443 -13.04 24.85 -11.60
C LEU A 443 -11.65 25.03 -12.22
N ALA A 444 -10.62 25.06 -11.38
CA ALA A 444 -9.24 25.28 -11.81
C ALA A 444 -8.52 23.97 -12.15
N THR A 445 -7.85 23.91 -13.30
CA THR A 445 -7.09 22.74 -13.78
C THR A 445 -6.06 23.15 -14.84
N ARG A 446 -4.90 22.49 -14.91
CA ARG A 446 -3.82 22.84 -15.85
C ARG A 446 -4.27 22.84 -17.32
N ARG A 447 -5.19 21.95 -17.68
CA ARG A 447 -5.72 21.82 -19.06
C ARG A 447 -6.90 22.76 -19.37
N GLY A 448 -7.39 23.53 -18.40
CA GLY A 448 -8.59 24.36 -18.53
C GLY A 448 -9.78 23.62 -19.15
N THR A 449 -10.45 24.29 -20.09
CA THR A 449 -11.58 23.76 -20.87
C THR A 449 -11.22 22.57 -21.77
N ALA A 450 -9.94 22.32 -22.05
CA ALA A 450 -9.46 21.16 -22.80
C ALA A 450 -9.23 19.91 -21.92
N ALA A 451 -9.63 19.93 -20.65
CA ALA A 451 -9.63 18.74 -19.79
C ALA A 451 -10.76 17.76 -20.16
N ASP A 452 -10.48 16.45 -20.11
CA ASP A 452 -11.43 15.40 -20.50
C ASP A 452 -12.74 15.47 -19.69
N GLY A 453 -13.87 15.60 -20.41
CA GLY A 453 -15.20 15.73 -19.81
C GLY A 453 -15.48 17.06 -19.12
N ALA A 454 -14.67 18.11 -19.34
CA ALA A 454 -14.92 19.44 -18.79
C ALA A 454 -16.19 20.09 -19.35
N ALA A 455 -16.41 20.00 -20.68
CA ALA A 455 -17.61 20.54 -21.33
C ALA A 455 -18.89 19.85 -20.82
N ASP A 456 -18.87 18.51 -20.72
CA ASP A 456 -20.00 17.71 -20.21
C ASP A 456 -20.32 18.07 -18.75
N LEU A 457 -19.29 18.23 -17.91
CA LEU A 457 -19.43 18.66 -16.52
C LEU A 457 -20.07 20.05 -16.40
N VAL A 458 -19.66 21.02 -17.23
CA VAL A 458 -20.24 22.37 -17.22
C VAL A 458 -21.71 22.33 -17.65
N ALA A 459 -22.04 21.56 -18.69
CA ALA A 459 -23.42 21.38 -19.13
C ALA A 459 -24.30 20.67 -18.08
N GLU A 460 -23.73 19.67 -17.38
CA GLU A 460 -24.40 18.98 -16.27
C GLU A 460 -24.66 19.92 -15.09
N LEU A 461 -23.65 20.67 -14.64
CA LEU A 461 -23.79 21.65 -13.54
C LEU A 461 -24.80 22.75 -13.89
N ALA A 462 -24.81 23.23 -15.13
CA ALA A 462 -25.83 24.17 -15.61
C ALA A 462 -27.25 23.56 -15.56
N GLY A 463 -27.40 22.28 -15.90
CA GLY A 463 -28.65 21.52 -15.75
C GLY A 463 -29.09 21.33 -14.28
N LEU A 464 -28.15 21.37 -13.34
CA LEU A 464 -28.38 21.37 -11.89
C LEU A 464 -28.58 22.80 -11.32
N GLY A 465 -28.53 23.82 -12.19
CA GLY A 465 -28.72 25.23 -11.84
C GLY A 465 -27.49 25.90 -11.23
N ALA A 466 -26.27 25.44 -11.55
CA ALA A 466 -25.01 26.08 -11.14
C ALA A 466 -24.20 26.51 -12.38
N GLU A 467 -23.72 27.74 -12.37
CA GLU A 467 -22.79 28.28 -13.36
C GLU A 467 -21.35 27.83 -13.02
N ALA A 468 -20.71 27.14 -13.94
CA ALA A 468 -19.38 26.59 -13.76
C ALA A 468 -18.38 27.19 -14.78
N THR A 469 -17.41 27.96 -14.28
CA THR A 469 -16.30 28.48 -15.09
C THR A 469 -15.09 27.55 -14.95
N VAL A 470 -14.59 27.02 -16.07
CA VAL A 470 -13.38 26.17 -16.06
C VAL A 470 -12.18 27.01 -16.50
N ALA A 471 -11.20 27.16 -15.61
CA ALA A 471 -10.02 27.99 -15.83
C ALA A 471 -8.75 27.16 -16.01
N ALA A 472 -7.93 27.53 -17.00
CA ALA A 472 -6.58 27.00 -17.16
C ALA A 472 -5.66 27.66 -16.12
N CYS A 473 -5.19 26.88 -15.15
CA CYS A 473 -4.29 27.36 -14.10
C CYS A 473 -3.43 26.19 -13.61
N ASP A 474 -2.10 26.38 -13.57
CA ASP A 474 -1.27 25.56 -12.69
C ASP A 474 -1.30 26.19 -11.30
N ILE A 475 -1.71 25.39 -10.31
CA ILE A 475 -1.87 25.88 -8.95
C ILE A 475 -0.53 26.04 -8.24
N GLY A 476 0.53 25.36 -8.70
CA GLY A 476 1.89 25.52 -8.17
C GLY A 476 2.62 26.77 -8.67
N ASP A 477 2.04 27.51 -9.63
CA ASP A 477 2.54 28.82 -10.05
C ASP A 477 1.75 29.94 -9.35
N ARG A 478 2.38 30.60 -8.37
CA ARG A 478 1.81 31.73 -7.62
C ARG A 478 1.23 32.83 -8.52
N ALA A 479 1.86 33.16 -9.65
CA ALA A 479 1.40 34.22 -10.55
C ALA A 479 0.14 33.76 -11.32
N ALA A 480 0.09 32.50 -11.73
CA ALA A 480 -1.10 31.90 -12.31
C ALA A 480 -2.27 31.82 -11.30
N VAL A 481 -1.99 31.55 -10.01
CA VAL A 481 -3.03 31.60 -8.95
C VAL A 481 -3.55 33.02 -8.73
N ALA A 482 -2.68 34.03 -8.71
CA ALA A 482 -3.12 35.43 -8.60
C ALA A 482 -4.03 35.83 -9.78
N ALA A 483 -3.60 35.56 -11.02
CA ALA A 483 -4.38 35.83 -12.22
C ALA A 483 -5.68 35.02 -12.31
N LEU A 484 -5.78 33.86 -11.64
CA LEU A 484 -7.02 33.10 -11.48
C LEU A 484 -7.98 33.78 -10.49
N LEU A 485 -7.46 34.28 -9.36
CA LEU A 485 -8.27 34.94 -8.34
C LEU A 485 -8.81 36.30 -8.82
N ASP A 486 -8.04 37.03 -9.63
CA ASP A 486 -8.46 38.28 -10.27
C ASP A 486 -9.66 38.11 -11.25
N GLN A 487 -9.97 36.88 -11.67
CA GLN A 487 -11.14 36.58 -12.53
C GLN A 487 -12.45 36.44 -11.73
N VAL A 488 -12.42 36.39 -10.40
CA VAL A 488 -13.63 36.23 -9.58
C VAL A 488 -14.47 37.52 -9.62
N PRO A 489 -15.75 37.47 -10.05
CA PRO A 489 -16.60 38.65 -10.12
C PRO A 489 -16.83 39.27 -8.74
N ALA A 490 -16.71 40.61 -8.64
CA ALA A 490 -16.96 41.33 -7.38
C ALA A 490 -18.42 41.20 -6.88
N GLN A 491 -19.36 40.85 -7.77
CA GLN A 491 -20.75 40.54 -7.44
C GLN A 491 -20.92 39.18 -6.76
N HIS A 492 -20.02 38.22 -7.05
CA HIS A 492 -20.06 36.83 -6.60
C HIS A 492 -18.74 36.48 -5.90
N PRO A 493 -18.44 37.10 -4.74
CA PRO A 493 -17.11 37.04 -4.13
C PRO A 493 -16.71 35.60 -3.76
N LEU A 494 -15.41 35.33 -3.80
CA LEU A 494 -14.86 34.05 -3.35
C LEU A 494 -15.12 33.88 -1.85
N LYS A 495 -15.82 32.80 -1.46
CA LYS A 495 -16.04 32.44 -0.05
C LYS A 495 -15.53 31.06 0.34
N ALA A 496 -15.33 30.16 -0.61
CA ALA A 496 -14.78 28.85 -0.32
C ALA A 496 -13.70 28.40 -1.29
N VAL A 497 -12.70 27.70 -0.75
CA VAL A 497 -11.66 27.00 -1.51
C VAL A 497 -11.70 25.52 -1.15
N ILE A 498 -11.77 24.65 -2.15
CA ILE A 498 -11.61 23.20 -2.00
C ILE A 498 -10.45 22.74 -2.87
N HIS A 499 -9.34 22.41 -2.23
CA HIS A 499 -8.12 21.99 -2.89
C HIS A 499 -8.11 20.46 -3.08
N THR A 500 -8.55 20.01 -4.27
CA THR A 500 -8.51 18.58 -4.69
C THR A 500 -7.37 18.25 -5.65
N ALA A 501 -6.50 19.22 -5.97
CA ALA A 501 -5.41 19.01 -6.89
C ALA A 501 -4.37 18.02 -6.33
N GLY A 502 -3.66 17.38 -7.25
CA GLY A 502 -2.60 16.44 -6.93
C GLY A 502 -2.27 15.53 -8.10
N VAL A 503 -1.04 15.04 -8.09
CA VAL A 503 -0.52 13.96 -8.92
C VAL A 503 0.00 12.85 -8.00
N VAL A 504 0.21 11.67 -8.55
CA VAL A 504 0.82 10.52 -7.87
C VAL A 504 1.98 10.08 -8.74
N ASP A 505 3.15 9.92 -8.14
CA ASP A 505 4.41 9.58 -8.80
C ASP A 505 5.25 8.74 -7.82
N ASP A 506 4.67 7.59 -7.45
CA ASP A 506 5.12 6.78 -6.32
C ASP A 506 6.48 6.10 -6.61
N GLY A 507 7.24 5.88 -5.54
CA GLY A 507 8.56 5.25 -5.56
C GLY A 507 9.01 4.90 -4.14
N ILE A 508 9.64 3.73 -3.98
CA ILE A 508 10.30 3.38 -2.71
C ILE A 508 11.49 4.31 -2.48
N LEU A 509 11.94 4.43 -1.23
CA LEU A 509 13.00 5.38 -0.84
C LEU A 509 14.21 5.36 -1.79
N THR A 510 14.68 4.18 -2.21
CA THR A 510 15.86 4.03 -3.06
C THR A 510 15.66 4.41 -4.53
N SER A 511 14.42 4.55 -5.01
CA SER A 511 14.10 4.98 -6.39
C SER A 511 13.38 6.33 -6.47
N LEU A 512 13.06 6.94 -5.34
CA LEU A 512 12.43 8.26 -5.28
C LEU A 512 13.47 9.36 -5.58
N THR A 513 13.28 10.13 -6.65
CA THR A 513 14.18 11.23 -7.03
C THR A 513 13.66 12.60 -6.54
N PRO A 514 14.52 13.64 -6.45
CA PRO A 514 14.09 15.01 -6.14
C PRO A 514 13.03 15.56 -7.10
N GLU A 515 13.04 15.14 -8.37
CA GLU A 515 12.11 15.59 -9.41
C GLU A 515 10.72 14.98 -9.19
N ARG A 516 10.66 13.66 -8.88
CA ARG A 516 9.41 12.98 -8.48
C ARG A 516 8.87 13.52 -7.16
N MET A 517 9.75 13.94 -6.25
CA MET A 517 9.39 14.63 -5.02
C MET A 517 8.73 16.00 -5.32
N GLU A 518 9.39 16.80 -6.16
CA GLU A 518 8.93 18.12 -6.61
C GLU A 518 7.57 18.05 -7.33
N ALA A 519 7.38 17.13 -8.28
CA ALA A 519 6.15 17.03 -9.07
C ALA A 519 4.89 16.89 -8.20
N VAL A 520 4.98 16.10 -7.11
CA VAL A 520 3.88 15.88 -6.16
C VAL A 520 3.73 17.06 -5.19
N LEU A 521 4.83 17.64 -4.70
CA LEU A 521 4.80 18.83 -3.84
C LEU A 521 4.19 20.05 -4.57
N HIS A 522 4.56 20.27 -5.82
CA HIS A 522 4.10 21.40 -6.64
C HIS A 522 2.58 21.46 -6.77
N ALA A 523 1.96 20.33 -7.17
CA ALA A 523 0.52 20.23 -7.37
C ALA A 523 -0.32 20.24 -6.08
N LYS A 524 0.30 20.03 -4.91
CA LYS A 524 -0.36 19.93 -3.60
C LYS A 524 0.12 20.98 -2.60
N ALA A 525 1.30 20.79 -2.04
CA ALA A 525 1.86 21.62 -0.98
C ALA A 525 2.00 23.08 -1.42
N PHE A 526 2.68 23.32 -2.56
CA PHE A 526 2.97 24.68 -3.01
C PHE A 526 1.68 25.38 -3.46
N GLY A 527 0.81 24.68 -4.20
CA GLY A 527 -0.51 25.22 -4.55
C GLY A 527 -1.38 25.60 -3.35
N ALA A 528 -1.40 24.79 -2.29
CA ALA A 528 -2.10 25.16 -1.05
C ALA A 528 -1.43 26.33 -0.32
N ALA A 529 -0.10 26.46 -0.36
CA ALA A 529 0.63 27.60 0.20
C ALA A 529 0.32 28.91 -0.55
N HIS A 530 0.31 28.89 -1.89
CA HIS A 530 -0.07 30.04 -2.72
C HIS A 530 -1.53 30.43 -2.49
N LEU A 531 -2.45 29.46 -2.45
CA LEU A 531 -3.84 29.69 -2.08
C LEU A 531 -3.98 30.27 -0.67
N HIS A 532 -3.25 29.76 0.32
CA HIS A 532 -3.31 30.29 1.69
C HIS A 532 -2.95 31.77 1.73
N ASP A 533 -1.84 32.14 1.10
CA ASP A 533 -1.30 33.49 1.14
C ASP A 533 -2.15 34.48 0.34
N LEU A 534 -2.51 34.13 -0.90
CA LEU A 534 -3.31 35.00 -1.79
C LEU A 534 -4.79 35.12 -1.39
N THR A 535 -5.31 34.24 -0.53
CA THR A 535 -6.69 34.32 -0.04
C THR A 535 -6.82 34.70 1.44
N ARG A 536 -5.72 35.09 2.10
CA ARG A 536 -5.69 35.45 3.53
C ARG A 536 -6.77 36.46 3.91
N ASP A 537 -6.89 37.52 3.13
CA ASP A 537 -7.79 38.65 3.39
C ASP A 537 -9.12 38.60 2.61
N ALA A 538 -9.39 37.51 1.86
CA ALA A 538 -10.61 37.35 1.06
C ALA A 538 -11.89 37.15 1.91
N GLY A 539 -11.74 36.98 3.24
CA GLY A 539 -12.85 36.73 4.15
C GLY A 539 -13.60 35.44 3.82
N LEU A 540 -12.84 34.37 3.53
CA LEU A 540 -13.38 33.04 3.28
C LEU A 540 -14.15 32.50 4.49
N THR A 541 -15.17 31.69 4.24
CA THR A 541 -15.86 30.87 5.25
C THR A 541 -15.28 29.46 5.31
N THR A 542 -14.83 28.92 4.17
CA THR A 542 -14.34 27.54 4.05
C THR A 542 -13.01 27.48 3.29
N PHE A 543 -12.02 26.77 3.85
CA PHE A 543 -10.78 26.40 3.16
C PHE A 543 -10.49 24.94 3.47
N THR A 544 -10.80 24.04 2.54
CA THR A 544 -10.71 22.58 2.73
C THR A 544 -9.69 22.00 1.77
N VAL A 545 -8.71 21.26 2.30
CA VAL A 545 -7.69 20.56 1.50
C VAL A 545 -7.93 19.05 1.55
N PHE A 546 -7.82 18.39 0.39
CA PHE A 546 -7.93 16.93 0.29
C PHE A 546 -6.54 16.32 0.46
N SER A 547 -6.30 15.87 1.70
CA SER A 547 -5.12 15.13 2.13
C SER A 547 -5.37 13.61 2.03
N SER A 548 -4.43 12.81 2.53
CA SER A 548 -4.53 11.36 2.58
C SER A 548 -4.19 10.83 3.96
N ALA A 549 -4.93 9.81 4.40
CA ALA A 549 -4.63 9.06 5.63
C ALA A 549 -3.19 8.49 5.63
N ALA A 550 -2.61 8.23 4.44
CA ALA A 550 -1.22 7.81 4.28
C ALA A 550 -0.21 8.78 4.94
N ALA A 551 -0.49 10.09 4.96
CA ALA A 551 0.39 11.08 5.61
C ALA A 551 0.52 10.89 7.13
N SER A 552 -0.48 10.29 7.77
CA SER A 552 -0.48 9.98 9.20
C SER A 552 0.06 8.57 9.50
N PHE A 553 -0.19 7.59 8.63
CA PHE A 553 0.23 6.20 8.85
C PHE A 553 1.63 5.87 8.32
N GLY A 554 2.10 6.60 7.32
CA GLY A 554 3.07 6.09 6.35
C GLY A 554 2.38 5.15 5.35
N SER A 555 2.95 5.02 4.16
CA SER A 555 2.52 4.04 3.15
C SER A 555 3.75 3.72 2.30
N PRO A 556 4.25 2.47 2.30
CA PRO A 556 5.47 2.14 1.58
C PRO A 556 5.39 2.51 0.10
N GLY A 557 6.45 3.12 -0.43
CA GLY A 557 6.51 3.60 -1.81
C GLY A 557 5.86 4.97 -2.05
N GLN A 558 5.40 5.68 -1.02
CA GLN A 558 4.65 6.95 -1.18
C GLN A 558 5.32 8.12 -0.45
N GLY A 559 6.65 8.18 -0.41
CA GLY A 559 7.41 9.19 0.34
C GLY A 559 7.08 10.64 -0.03
N ASN A 560 6.98 10.93 -1.32
CA ASN A 560 6.60 12.25 -1.85
C ASN A 560 5.12 12.60 -1.60
N TYR A 561 4.21 11.65 -1.81
CA TYR A 561 2.79 11.83 -1.58
C TYR A 561 2.45 12.01 -0.10
N THR A 562 3.07 11.23 0.79
CA THR A 562 2.92 11.38 2.25
C THR A 562 3.48 12.70 2.75
N ALA A 563 4.63 13.16 2.23
CA ALA A 563 5.20 14.48 2.53
C ALA A 563 4.29 15.64 2.09
N ALA A 564 3.81 15.63 0.84
CA ALA A 564 2.95 16.69 0.33
C ALA A 564 1.64 16.79 1.12
N ASN A 565 1.05 15.66 1.51
CA ASN A 565 -0.17 15.64 2.31
C ASN A 565 0.09 16.00 3.79
N ALA A 566 1.25 15.65 4.37
CA ALA A 566 1.62 16.09 5.73
C ALA A 566 1.83 17.62 5.82
N PHE A 567 2.36 18.24 4.75
CA PHE A 567 2.39 19.70 4.62
C PHE A 567 0.97 20.30 4.61
N LEU A 568 0.03 19.70 3.86
CA LEU A 568 -1.37 20.16 3.84
C LEU A 568 -2.00 20.09 5.24
N ASP A 569 -1.80 18.98 5.96
CA ASP A 569 -2.30 18.79 7.33
C ASP A 569 -1.80 19.89 8.28
N ALA A 570 -0.49 20.19 8.21
CA ALA A 570 0.17 21.19 9.02
C ALA A 570 -0.23 22.64 8.64
N LEU A 571 -0.40 22.93 7.35
CA LEU A 571 -0.84 24.25 6.87
C LEU A 571 -2.25 24.60 7.40
N MET A 572 -3.14 23.62 7.56
CA MET A 572 -4.48 23.87 8.10
C MET A 572 -4.44 24.19 9.61
N GLN A 573 -3.54 23.54 10.36
CA GLN A 573 -3.27 23.87 11.75
C GLN A 573 -2.65 25.28 11.88
N HIS A 574 -1.70 25.62 11.00
CA HIS A 574 -1.13 26.97 10.91
C HIS A 574 -2.21 28.04 10.66
N ARG A 575 -3.12 27.81 9.69
CA ARG A 575 -4.26 28.71 9.42
C ARG A 575 -5.16 28.93 10.64
N HIS A 576 -5.45 27.89 11.43
CA HIS A 576 -6.23 28.02 12.67
C HIS A 576 -5.57 28.93 13.69
N THR A 577 -4.24 28.89 13.84
CA THR A 577 -3.53 29.80 14.76
C THR A 577 -3.54 31.27 14.33
N GLN A 578 -3.82 31.53 13.04
CA GLN A 578 -4.07 32.87 12.50
C GLN A 578 -5.57 33.27 12.52
N ALA A 579 -6.43 32.46 13.18
CA ALA A 579 -7.89 32.60 13.16
C ALA A 579 -8.51 32.60 11.75
N LEU A 580 -7.88 31.91 10.80
CA LEU A 580 -8.39 31.69 9.44
C LEU A 580 -9.08 30.32 9.35
N PRO A 581 -10.13 30.15 8.53
CA PRO A 581 -10.74 28.84 8.29
C PRO A 581 -9.72 27.90 7.64
N GLY A 582 -9.69 26.62 8.04
CA GLY A 582 -8.74 25.64 7.51
C GLY A 582 -9.09 24.21 7.91
N ARG A 583 -9.23 23.29 6.96
CA ARG A 583 -9.52 21.88 7.25
C ARG A 583 -8.82 20.95 6.30
N SER A 584 -8.00 20.04 6.85
CA SER A 584 -7.46 18.92 6.12
C SER A 584 -8.36 17.70 6.31
N LEU A 585 -8.83 17.14 5.20
CA LEU A 585 -9.52 15.86 5.15
C LEU A 585 -8.54 14.82 4.62
N ALA A 586 -7.94 14.06 5.55
CA ALA A 586 -7.04 12.97 5.26
C ALA A 586 -7.85 11.72 4.91
N TRP A 587 -8.12 11.54 3.62
CA TRP A 587 -9.01 10.49 3.11
C TRP A 587 -8.37 9.09 3.16
N GLY A 588 -9.18 8.08 3.47
CA GLY A 588 -8.93 6.69 3.06
C GLY A 588 -9.24 6.48 1.57
N LEU A 589 -9.08 5.24 1.09
CA LEU A 589 -9.32 4.88 -0.32
C LEU A 589 -10.80 5.06 -0.72
N TRP A 590 -11.06 5.69 -1.88
CA TRP A 590 -12.39 5.77 -2.48
C TRP A 590 -12.54 4.68 -3.54
N GLY A 591 -13.46 3.72 -3.34
CA GLY A 591 -13.55 2.51 -4.15
C GLY A 591 -14.24 2.64 -5.51
N GLU A 592 -14.91 3.77 -5.77
CA GLU A 592 -15.74 4.02 -6.96
C GLU A 592 -15.26 5.25 -7.76
N ALA A 593 -14.04 5.73 -7.49
CA ALA A 593 -13.51 7.01 -7.97
C ALA A 593 -12.44 6.84 -9.07
N ASP A 594 -12.85 6.38 -10.25
CA ASP A 594 -11.95 6.06 -11.38
C ASP A 594 -11.08 7.21 -11.89
N GLY A 595 -9.83 7.28 -11.41
CA GLY A 595 -8.78 8.11 -12.01
C GLY A 595 -7.49 8.20 -11.20
N MET A 596 -7.57 8.44 -9.88
CA MET A 596 -6.38 8.34 -9.01
C MET A 596 -6.15 6.90 -8.57
N THR A 597 -7.23 6.13 -8.36
CA THR A 597 -7.21 4.68 -8.14
C THR A 597 -6.87 3.87 -9.39
N ARG A 598 -6.84 4.49 -10.58
CA ARG A 598 -6.57 3.78 -11.84
C ARG A 598 -5.11 3.33 -11.98
N ASN A 599 -4.19 3.99 -11.25
CA ASN A 599 -2.78 3.60 -11.17
C ASN A 599 -2.50 2.62 -10.02
N LEU A 600 -3.46 2.39 -9.11
CA LEU A 600 -3.38 1.35 -8.09
C LEU A 600 -3.87 0.04 -8.71
N ALA A 601 -2.96 -0.89 -8.93
CA ALA A 601 -3.32 -2.21 -9.45
C ALA A 601 -4.24 -2.96 -8.46
N GLY A 602 -4.93 -4.01 -8.91
CA GLY A 602 -5.83 -4.81 -8.05
C GLY A 602 -5.13 -5.40 -6.80
N THR A 603 -3.81 -5.53 -6.84
CA THR A 603 -2.92 -5.90 -5.73
C THR A 603 -2.94 -4.88 -4.58
N ASP A 604 -3.04 -3.58 -4.86
CA ASP A 604 -3.06 -2.52 -3.83
C ASP A 604 -4.35 -2.51 -3.01
N PHE A 605 -5.49 -2.78 -3.64
CA PHE A 605 -6.77 -2.94 -2.93
C PHE A 605 -6.70 -4.11 -1.93
N ALA A 606 -6.08 -5.23 -2.32
CA ALA A 606 -5.84 -6.36 -1.43
C ALA A 606 -4.84 -6.01 -0.31
N ARG A 607 -3.75 -5.30 -0.64
CA ARG A 607 -2.72 -4.83 0.31
C ARG A 607 -3.31 -3.92 1.40
N MET A 608 -4.08 -2.90 1.03
CA MET A 608 -4.73 -1.99 1.98
C MET A 608 -5.79 -2.70 2.85
N ALA A 609 -6.56 -3.62 2.27
CA ALA A 609 -7.52 -4.44 3.03
C ALA A 609 -6.81 -5.33 4.08
N ARG A 610 -5.67 -5.95 3.74
CA ARG A 610 -4.82 -6.68 4.71
C ARG A 610 -4.27 -5.78 5.81
N GLY A 611 -4.03 -4.51 5.51
CA GLY A 611 -3.68 -3.46 6.48
C GLY A 611 -4.83 -3.02 7.40
N GLY A 612 -6.06 -3.51 7.18
CA GLY A 612 -7.24 -3.12 7.95
C GLY A 612 -7.92 -1.83 7.48
N LEU A 613 -7.56 -1.32 6.30
CA LEU A 613 -8.20 -0.17 5.66
C LEU A 613 -9.17 -0.66 4.56
N LEU A 614 -10.42 -0.22 4.61
CA LEU A 614 -11.46 -0.59 3.65
C LEU A 614 -11.82 0.61 2.76
N PRO A 615 -12.22 0.39 1.49
CA PRO A 615 -12.66 1.46 0.63
C PRO A 615 -13.97 2.10 1.10
N LEU A 616 -14.07 3.42 0.93
CA LEU A 616 -15.29 4.22 1.03
C LEU A 616 -16.02 4.20 -0.33
N SER A 617 -17.35 4.13 -0.34
CA SER A 617 -18.12 4.46 -1.54
C SER A 617 -18.19 5.98 -1.75
N ASN A 618 -18.53 6.43 -2.96
CA ASN A 618 -18.64 7.86 -3.26
C ASN A 618 -19.65 8.56 -2.33
N ALA A 619 -20.77 7.89 -2.04
CA ALA A 619 -21.78 8.40 -1.11
C ALA A 619 -21.28 8.48 0.35
N GLN A 620 -20.44 7.54 0.79
CA GLN A 620 -19.83 7.60 2.13
C GLN A 620 -18.82 8.75 2.24
N GLY A 621 -18.00 8.96 1.21
CA GLY A 621 -17.05 10.05 1.15
C GLY A 621 -17.73 11.43 1.19
N LEU A 622 -18.77 11.64 0.39
CA LEU A 622 -19.55 12.89 0.39
C LEU A 622 -20.29 13.12 1.73
N ALA A 623 -20.87 12.09 2.34
CA ALA A 623 -21.49 12.22 3.66
C ALA A 623 -20.48 12.55 4.78
N LEU A 624 -19.21 12.12 4.65
CA LEU A 624 -18.13 12.50 5.55
C LEU A 624 -17.66 13.94 5.31
N LEU A 625 -17.64 14.42 4.06
CA LEU A 625 -17.40 15.83 3.72
C LEU A 625 -18.43 16.73 4.41
N ASP A 626 -19.72 16.44 4.25
CA ASP A 626 -20.80 17.19 4.91
C ASP A 626 -20.72 17.15 6.45
N THR A 627 -20.27 16.00 6.98
CA THR A 627 -20.11 15.84 8.43
C THR A 627 -18.95 16.67 8.94
N ALA A 628 -17.86 16.76 8.18
CA ALA A 628 -16.73 17.59 8.51
C ALA A 628 -17.03 19.09 8.36
N ASP A 629 -17.87 19.48 7.39
CA ASP A 629 -18.35 20.86 7.21
C ASP A 629 -19.16 21.33 8.44
N ARG A 630 -20.13 20.51 8.87
CA ARG A 630 -20.95 20.73 10.08
C ARG A 630 -20.17 20.82 11.41
N LEU A 631 -18.91 20.39 11.46
CA LEU A 631 -18.05 20.61 12.64
C LEU A 631 -17.51 22.05 12.73
N GLY A 632 -17.82 22.90 11.74
CA GLY A 632 -17.48 24.32 11.69
C GLY A 632 -16.03 24.57 11.26
N PRO A 633 -15.73 25.69 10.60
CA PRO A 633 -14.43 25.93 9.95
C PRO A 633 -13.24 26.07 10.92
N PHE A 634 -13.52 26.27 12.22
CA PHE A 634 -12.56 26.37 13.32
C PHE A 634 -12.57 25.13 14.26
N GLY A 635 -13.16 24.01 13.82
CA GLY A 635 -13.11 22.72 14.52
C GLY A 635 -11.73 22.05 14.47
N ASP A 636 -11.64 20.72 14.60
CA ASP A 636 -10.35 20.02 14.40
C ASP A 636 -9.81 20.34 12.98
N GLY A 637 -8.54 20.82 12.90
CA GLY A 637 -7.89 21.23 11.64
C GLY A 637 -7.40 20.07 10.78
N LEU A 638 -7.23 18.88 11.36
CA LEU A 638 -6.96 17.62 10.68
C LEU A 638 -8.02 16.58 11.08
N LEU A 639 -8.70 16.02 10.09
CA LEU A 639 -9.65 14.92 10.25
C LEU A 639 -9.31 13.78 9.31
N LEU A 640 -9.20 12.56 9.85
CA LEU A 640 -8.96 11.34 9.09
C LEU A 640 -10.31 10.70 8.75
N ALA A 641 -10.69 10.77 7.49
CA ALA A 641 -11.94 10.23 6.95
C ALA A 641 -11.66 8.85 6.32
N THR A 642 -11.69 7.80 7.13
CA THR A 642 -11.24 6.46 6.74
C THR A 642 -12.09 5.35 7.34
N ARG A 643 -12.25 4.24 6.61
CA ARG A 643 -13.05 3.08 7.04
C ARG A 643 -12.11 1.96 7.48
N LEU A 644 -12.25 1.54 8.73
CA LEU A 644 -11.40 0.51 9.34
C LEU A 644 -12.12 -0.84 9.41
N ASP A 645 -11.40 -1.93 9.17
CA ASP A 645 -11.84 -3.27 9.56
C ASP A 645 -11.42 -3.59 10.99
N ALA A 646 -12.38 -3.47 11.91
CA ALA A 646 -12.15 -3.77 13.33
C ALA A 646 -11.76 -5.23 13.60
N ALA A 647 -12.14 -6.19 12.74
CA ALA A 647 -11.76 -7.59 12.92
C ALA A 647 -10.29 -7.82 12.57
N THR A 648 -9.86 -7.36 11.39
CA THR A 648 -8.45 -7.41 10.96
C THR A 648 -7.53 -6.67 11.92
N LEU A 649 -7.89 -5.45 12.35
CA LEU A 649 -7.07 -4.71 13.32
C LEU A 649 -7.01 -5.39 14.70
N HIS A 650 -8.07 -6.08 15.15
CA HIS A 650 -8.03 -6.85 16.41
C HIS A 650 -7.16 -8.12 16.30
N ALA A 651 -7.13 -8.76 15.13
CA ALA A 651 -6.22 -9.87 14.86
C ALA A 651 -4.75 -9.40 14.87
N GLN A 652 -4.42 -8.31 14.17
CA GLN A 652 -3.10 -7.68 14.20
C GLN A 652 -2.68 -7.26 15.62
N ALA A 653 -3.60 -6.70 16.41
CA ALA A 653 -3.37 -6.33 17.80
C ALA A 653 -3.01 -7.55 18.67
N THR A 654 -3.70 -8.66 18.46
CA THR A 654 -3.43 -9.93 19.17
C THR A 654 -2.10 -10.56 18.75
N ALA A 655 -1.69 -10.39 17.48
CA ALA A 655 -0.41 -10.84 16.96
C ALA A 655 0.76 -9.89 17.25
N GLY A 656 0.55 -8.76 17.94
CA GLY A 656 1.58 -7.76 18.22
C GLY A 656 2.00 -6.88 17.04
N ALA A 657 1.38 -7.05 15.88
CA ALA A 657 1.72 -6.39 14.61
C ALA A 657 0.95 -5.08 14.35
N LEU A 658 0.10 -4.61 15.29
CA LEU A 658 -0.69 -3.40 15.12
C LEU A 658 0.20 -2.13 15.13
N PRO A 659 0.13 -1.24 14.11
CA PRO A 659 0.83 0.05 14.10
C PRO A 659 0.59 0.89 15.36
N ARG A 660 1.66 1.46 15.94
CA ARG A 660 1.63 2.18 17.24
C ARG A 660 0.55 3.26 17.33
N ILE A 661 0.34 4.00 16.25
CA ILE A 661 -0.68 5.05 16.16
C ILE A 661 -2.12 4.52 16.38
N LEU A 662 -2.40 3.26 16.05
CA LEU A 662 -3.72 2.62 16.22
C LEU A 662 -3.97 2.05 17.62
N HIS A 663 -2.95 2.01 18.50
CA HIS A 663 -3.08 1.45 19.87
C HIS A 663 -4.10 2.23 20.73
N GLY A 664 -4.47 3.46 20.34
CA GLY A 664 -5.52 4.23 20.99
C GLY A 664 -6.96 3.75 20.73
N LEU A 665 -7.18 2.94 19.68
CA LEU A 665 -8.53 2.55 19.22
C LEU A 665 -8.98 1.16 19.69
N ILE A 666 -8.05 0.25 19.98
CA ILE A 666 -8.35 -1.13 20.35
C ILE A 666 -7.84 -1.41 21.75
N ARG A 667 -8.77 -1.70 22.67
CA ARG A 667 -8.41 -2.20 24.00
C ARG A 667 -8.05 -3.68 23.91
N ILE A 668 -6.75 -3.98 23.97
CA ILE A 668 -6.27 -5.33 24.23
C ILE A 668 -6.35 -5.57 25.75
N PRO A 669 -6.99 -6.65 26.24
CA PRO A 669 -6.92 -7.02 27.65
C PRO A 669 -5.47 -7.29 28.05
N ALA A 670 -5.01 -6.71 29.16
CA ALA A 670 -3.65 -6.93 29.66
C ALA A 670 -3.45 -8.43 29.98
N ARG A 671 -2.62 -9.10 29.18
CA ARG A 671 -2.34 -10.53 29.32
C ARG A 671 -1.53 -10.75 30.59
N ARG A 672 -2.11 -11.40 31.61
CA ARG A 672 -1.30 -12.00 32.67
C ARG A 672 -0.47 -13.11 32.04
N SER A 673 0.81 -13.17 32.39
CA SER A 673 1.73 -14.22 31.98
C SER A 673 1.25 -15.57 32.52
N ALA A 674 0.49 -16.28 31.70
CA ALA A 674 0.14 -17.68 31.89
C ALA A 674 0.61 -18.39 30.62
N ASP A 675 1.71 -19.12 30.79
CA ASP A 675 2.27 -20.07 29.85
C ASP A 675 1.16 -20.99 29.30
N HIS A 676 1.06 -21.08 27.97
CA HIS A 676 0.25 -21.95 27.08
C HIS A 676 0.14 -21.25 25.72
N GLY A 677 1.16 -21.42 24.87
CA GLY A 677 1.25 -20.76 23.57
C GLY A 677 0.26 -21.30 22.54
N ILE A 678 -0.58 -20.42 21.99
CA ILE A 678 -1.07 -20.60 20.61
C ILE A 678 0.04 -20.03 19.72
N ALA A 679 0.57 -20.85 18.82
CA ALA A 679 1.69 -20.49 17.97
C ALA A 679 1.35 -19.29 17.07
N THR A 680 1.88 -18.12 17.43
CA THR A 680 2.23 -17.05 16.49
C THR A 680 3.71 -17.20 16.17
N ASP A 681 4.09 -17.13 14.90
CA ASP A 681 5.49 -17.23 14.48
C ASP A 681 6.27 -15.99 14.95
N THR A 682 6.80 -16.09 16.16
CA THR A 682 7.74 -15.14 16.76
C THR A 682 9.18 -15.64 16.61
N PRO A 683 10.19 -14.77 16.72
CA PRO A 683 11.60 -15.18 16.72
C PRO A 683 11.94 -16.22 17.79
N ALA A 684 11.27 -16.17 18.96
CA ALA A 684 11.45 -17.16 20.02
C ALA A 684 10.92 -18.55 19.59
N THR A 685 9.67 -18.62 19.12
CA THR A 685 9.07 -19.88 18.66
C THR A 685 9.74 -20.46 17.43
N LEU A 686 10.27 -19.62 16.52
CA LEU A 686 11.05 -20.10 15.38
C LEU A 686 12.38 -20.72 15.85
N ARG A 687 13.09 -20.06 16.79
CA ARG A 687 14.32 -20.62 17.38
C ARG A 687 14.07 -21.93 18.11
N GLU A 688 12.98 -22.06 18.87
CA GLU A 688 12.60 -23.33 19.51
C GLU A 688 12.32 -24.45 18.49
N ARG A 689 11.57 -24.15 17.41
CA ARG A 689 11.31 -25.10 16.30
C ARG A 689 12.62 -25.53 15.62
N LEU A 690 13.51 -24.59 15.31
CA LEU A 690 14.81 -24.87 14.68
C LEU A 690 15.77 -25.64 15.60
N ALA A 691 15.75 -25.37 16.92
CA ALA A 691 16.54 -26.09 17.91
C ALA A 691 16.09 -27.56 18.04
N GLY A 692 14.79 -27.84 17.92
CA GLY A 692 14.23 -29.19 17.92
C GLY A 692 14.59 -30.03 16.68
N LEU A 693 15.02 -29.40 15.58
CA LEU A 693 15.47 -30.08 14.37
C LEU A 693 16.99 -30.23 14.38
N THR A 694 17.50 -31.46 14.37
CA THR A 694 18.94 -31.75 14.37
C THR A 694 19.53 -32.00 12.98
N ILE A 695 18.69 -32.25 11.97
CA ILE A 695 19.11 -32.52 10.58
C ILE A 695 19.08 -31.19 9.78
N PRO A 696 20.19 -30.76 9.16
CA PRO A 696 20.25 -29.48 8.43
C PRO A 696 19.16 -29.34 7.35
N ALA A 697 18.93 -30.38 6.54
CA ALA A 697 17.90 -30.38 5.50
C ALA A 697 16.48 -30.15 6.04
N GLN A 698 16.18 -30.59 7.27
CA GLN A 698 14.88 -30.32 7.91
C GLN A 698 14.75 -28.85 8.34
N ARG A 699 15.86 -28.20 8.73
CA ARG A 699 15.89 -26.76 9.04
C ARG A 699 15.67 -25.90 7.79
N THR A 700 16.37 -26.22 6.69
CA THR A 700 16.15 -25.56 5.39
C THR A 700 14.70 -25.77 4.93
N GLY A 701 14.16 -26.99 5.00
CA GLY A 701 12.77 -27.27 4.61
C GLY A 701 11.74 -26.45 5.40
N LEU A 702 11.94 -26.31 6.72
CA LEU A 702 11.09 -25.45 7.57
C LEU A 702 11.18 -23.97 7.18
N LEU A 703 12.39 -23.48 6.85
CA LEU A 703 12.59 -22.09 6.43
C LEU A 703 12.02 -21.83 5.03
N LEU A 704 12.07 -22.82 4.12
CA LEU A 704 11.45 -22.75 2.80
C LEU A 704 9.93 -22.67 2.90
N GLU A 705 9.29 -23.47 3.76
CA GLU A 705 7.85 -23.40 4.02
C GLU A 705 7.46 -22.02 4.58
N LEU A 706 8.26 -21.47 5.50
CA LEU A 706 8.09 -20.12 6.05
C LEU A 706 8.19 -19.03 4.97
N VAL A 707 9.22 -19.09 4.11
CA VAL A 707 9.42 -18.13 3.02
C VAL A 707 8.26 -18.21 2.02
N ARG A 708 7.88 -19.42 1.57
CA ARG A 708 6.74 -19.63 0.68
C ARG A 708 5.42 -19.14 1.28
N THR A 709 5.23 -19.32 2.59
CA THR A 709 4.04 -18.83 3.32
C THR A 709 3.96 -17.31 3.35
N HIS A 710 5.06 -16.63 3.66
CA HIS A 710 5.07 -15.16 3.63
C HIS A 710 4.99 -14.61 2.21
N ALA A 711 5.60 -15.26 1.22
CA ALA A 711 5.51 -14.87 -0.17
C ALA A 711 4.08 -14.97 -0.71
N ALA A 712 3.40 -16.11 -0.48
CA ALA A 712 2.02 -16.31 -0.87
C ALA A 712 1.07 -15.26 -0.27
N ALA A 713 1.31 -14.86 0.99
CA ALA A 713 0.54 -13.84 1.68
C ALA A 713 0.74 -12.41 1.11
N VAL A 714 1.93 -12.09 0.59
CA VAL A 714 2.23 -10.80 -0.06
C VAL A 714 1.56 -10.73 -1.44
N LEU A 715 1.71 -11.78 -2.25
CA LEU A 715 1.04 -11.92 -3.56
C LEU A 715 -0.49 -11.96 -3.45
N GLY A 716 -1.03 -12.14 -2.24
CA GLY A 716 -2.46 -12.04 -1.96
C GLY A 716 -3.25 -13.30 -2.25
N HIS A 717 -2.57 -14.45 -2.34
CA HIS A 717 -3.26 -15.74 -2.37
C HIS A 717 -4.08 -15.91 -1.08
N PRO A 718 -5.37 -16.29 -1.17
CA PRO A 718 -6.22 -16.41 -0.01
C PRO A 718 -5.69 -17.53 0.89
N THR A 719 -5.65 -17.30 2.21
CA THR A 719 -5.17 -18.28 3.20
C THR A 719 -5.99 -19.58 3.20
N SER A 720 -7.18 -19.56 2.58
CA SER A 720 -7.99 -20.76 2.31
C SER A 720 -7.50 -21.61 1.13
N ALA A 721 -6.37 -21.29 0.50
CA ALA A 721 -5.65 -22.19 -0.42
C ALA A 721 -4.70 -23.14 0.34
N VAL A 722 -4.47 -22.91 1.64
CA VAL A 722 -3.80 -23.85 2.55
C VAL A 722 -4.80 -24.94 2.93
N THR A 723 -5.09 -25.83 1.99
CA THR A 723 -6.10 -26.91 2.11
C THR A 723 -5.53 -28.32 1.94
N ALA A 724 -4.20 -28.47 1.92
CA ALA A 724 -3.58 -29.78 2.13
C ALA A 724 -3.86 -30.26 3.56
N ALA A 725 -4.08 -31.56 3.75
CA ALA A 725 -4.35 -32.15 5.07
C ALA A 725 -3.20 -31.95 6.08
N ASP A 726 -2.01 -31.62 5.56
CA ASP A 726 -0.75 -31.54 6.29
C ASP A 726 -0.34 -30.10 6.63
N GLY A 727 -1.10 -29.10 6.16
CA GLY A 727 -0.85 -27.66 6.42
C GLY A 727 0.10 -26.94 5.45
N ALA A 728 0.75 -27.68 4.55
CA ALA A 728 1.67 -27.12 3.55
C ALA A 728 0.94 -26.40 2.39
N LEU A 729 1.67 -25.49 1.74
CA LEU A 729 1.23 -24.81 0.51
C LEU A 729 1.40 -25.71 -0.74
N PRO A 730 0.50 -25.60 -1.75
CA PRO A 730 0.69 -26.25 -3.03
C PRO A 730 1.99 -25.81 -3.72
N ASP A 731 2.70 -26.77 -4.36
CA ASP A 731 3.99 -26.54 -5.03
C ASP A 731 3.87 -25.74 -6.34
N ASP A 732 2.67 -25.67 -6.92
CA ASP A 732 2.34 -24.84 -8.08
C ASP A 732 2.02 -23.38 -7.73
N LEU A 733 1.68 -23.08 -6.47
CA LEU A 733 1.24 -21.72 -6.08
C LEU A 733 2.41 -20.76 -5.82
N VAL A 734 3.44 -21.25 -5.13
CA VAL A 734 4.74 -20.57 -4.94
C VAL A 734 5.82 -21.65 -5.04
N PRO A 735 6.27 -21.99 -6.25
CA PRO A 735 7.39 -22.92 -6.48
C PRO A 735 8.65 -22.51 -5.73
N ALA A 736 9.44 -23.49 -5.29
CA ALA A 736 10.65 -23.22 -4.50
C ALA A 736 11.78 -22.57 -5.30
N ASP A 737 11.90 -22.95 -6.58
CA ASP A 737 13.06 -22.62 -7.42
C ASP A 737 12.79 -21.50 -8.45
N THR A 738 11.53 -21.06 -8.59
CA THR A 738 11.16 -19.94 -9.47
C THR A 738 11.57 -18.62 -8.84
N GLU A 739 12.08 -17.70 -9.65
CA GLU A 739 12.47 -16.37 -9.17
C GLU A 739 11.27 -15.57 -8.66
N PHE A 740 11.46 -14.82 -7.58
CA PHE A 740 10.44 -13.93 -7.02
C PHE A 740 9.87 -12.97 -8.08
N ARG A 741 10.70 -12.50 -9.03
CA ARG A 741 10.27 -11.65 -10.15
C ARG A 741 9.20 -12.35 -10.99
N ASP A 742 9.47 -13.56 -11.46
CA ASP A 742 8.55 -14.39 -12.26
C ASP A 742 7.27 -14.74 -11.48
N LEU A 743 7.34 -14.80 -10.15
CA LEU A 743 6.19 -14.96 -9.25
C LEU A 743 5.37 -13.67 -9.04
N GLY A 744 5.76 -12.55 -9.65
CA GLY A 744 5.07 -11.28 -9.58
C GLY A 744 5.53 -10.35 -8.45
N PHE A 745 6.73 -10.53 -7.91
CA PHE A 745 7.33 -9.56 -6.99
C PHE A 745 7.91 -8.35 -7.72
N ASP A 746 7.53 -7.18 -7.22
CA ASP A 746 8.09 -5.87 -7.51
C ASP A 746 8.89 -5.34 -6.30
N SER A 747 9.48 -4.15 -6.42
CA SER A 747 10.29 -3.53 -5.36
C SER A 747 9.50 -3.24 -4.07
N LEU A 748 8.17 -3.15 -4.13
CA LEU A 748 7.29 -2.83 -3.00
C LEU A 748 6.92 -4.10 -2.22
N THR A 749 6.51 -5.14 -2.93
CA THR A 749 6.23 -6.48 -2.40
C THR A 749 7.49 -7.18 -1.89
N ALA A 750 8.66 -6.93 -2.49
CA ALA A 750 9.94 -7.36 -1.95
C ALA A 750 10.22 -6.77 -0.56
N VAL A 751 9.95 -5.47 -0.36
CA VAL A 751 10.05 -4.81 0.95
C VAL A 751 9.01 -5.37 1.93
N GLU A 752 7.78 -5.66 1.50
CA GLU A 752 6.75 -6.29 2.36
C GLU A 752 7.19 -7.70 2.82
N LEU A 753 7.74 -8.53 1.92
CA LEU A 753 8.24 -9.87 2.22
C LEU A 753 9.44 -9.81 3.17
N ARG A 754 10.44 -8.98 2.89
CA ARG A 754 11.59 -8.75 3.76
C ARG A 754 11.15 -8.33 5.17
N ASN A 755 10.20 -7.40 5.27
CA ASN A 755 9.70 -6.92 6.57
C ASN A 755 8.94 -8.01 7.35
N ARG A 756 8.16 -8.86 6.66
CA ARG A 756 7.52 -10.04 7.27
C ARG A 756 8.55 -11.05 7.78
N ILE A 757 9.58 -11.35 6.99
CA ILE A 757 10.64 -12.30 7.38
C ILE A 757 11.47 -11.74 8.54
N ASN A 758 11.85 -10.46 8.53
CA ASN A 758 12.53 -9.81 9.67
C ASN A 758 11.70 -9.93 10.96
N ALA A 759 10.38 -9.68 10.90
CA ALA A 759 9.51 -9.76 12.07
C ALA A 759 9.43 -11.18 12.69
N VAL A 760 9.46 -12.22 11.85
CA VAL A 760 9.35 -13.63 12.29
C VAL A 760 10.71 -14.23 12.68
N THR A 761 11.79 -13.86 12.00
CA THR A 761 13.14 -14.38 12.26
C THR A 761 13.89 -13.60 13.35
N GLY A 762 13.58 -12.31 13.51
CA GLY A 762 14.33 -11.37 14.34
C GLY A 762 15.62 -10.87 13.69
N LEU A 763 15.90 -11.25 12.45
CA LEU A 763 17.05 -10.79 11.68
C LEU A 763 16.86 -9.34 11.19
N ARG A 764 17.99 -8.69 10.86
CA ARG A 764 18.02 -7.48 10.04
C ARG A 764 18.54 -7.84 8.66
N LEU A 765 17.63 -8.13 7.73
CA LEU A 765 17.97 -8.46 6.34
C LEU A 765 18.08 -7.18 5.48
N PRO A 766 19.00 -7.12 4.50
CA PRO A 766 19.21 -5.96 3.65
C PRO A 766 18.02 -5.69 2.72
N ALA A 767 17.94 -4.48 2.16
CA ALA A 767 16.89 -4.14 1.18
C ALA A 767 17.05 -4.90 -0.14
N THR A 768 18.28 -5.28 -0.49
CA THR A 768 18.66 -6.04 -1.69
C THR A 768 18.32 -7.53 -1.62
N LEU A 769 17.91 -8.05 -0.46
CA LEU A 769 17.76 -9.48 -0.16
C LEU A 769 17.07 -10.31 -1.26
N ILE A 770 16.00 -9.79 -1.88
CA ILE A 770 15.21 -10.49 -2.90
C ILE A 770 15.91 -10.52 -4.28
N PHE A 771 16.85 -9.61 -4.51
CA PHE A 771 17.76 -9.62 -5.66
C PHE A 771 18.98 -10.52 -5.39
N ASP A 772 19.55 -10.44 -4.18
CA ASP A 772 20.68 -11.27 -3.75
C ASP A 772 20.30 -12.76 -3.64
N GLN A 773 19.05 -13.06 -3.30
CA GLN A 773 18.48 -14.39 -3.10
C GLN A 773 17.21 -14.54 -3.96
N PRO A 774 17.36 -14.82 -5.27
CA PRO A 774 16.29 -14.59 -6.25
C PRO A 774 15.10 -15.55 -6.13
N SER A 775 15.23 -16.71 -5.47
CA SER A 775 14.15 -17.69 -5.29
C SER A 775 13.83 -17.99 -3.82
N PRO A 776 12.62 -18.52 -3.52
CA PRO A 776 12.27 -18.98 -2.17
C PRO A 776 13.26 -19.98 -1.56
N ALA A 777 13.85 -20.87 -2.37
CA ALA A 777 14.88 -21.82 -1.95
C ALA A 777 16.20 -21.12 -1.57
N ALA A 778 16.72 -20.24 -2.43
CA ALA A 778 17.94 -19.49 -2.15
C ALA A 778 17.81 -18.67 -0.85
N LEU A 779 16.66 -18.00 -0.68
CA LEU A 779 16.37 -17.24 0.53
C LEU A 779 16.29 -18.13 1.79
N ALA A 780 15.72 -19.34 1.69
CA ALA A 780 15.67 -20.27 2.81
C ALA A 780 17.07 -20.73 3.27
N ASP A 781 17.98 -21.01 2.33
CA ASP A 781 19.37 -21.39 2.64
C ASP A 781 20.19 -20.21 3.19
N HIS A 782 19.96 -19.00 2.68
CA HIS A 782 20.55 -17.79 3.25
C HIS A 782 20.11 -17.57 4.71
N LEU A 783 18.81 -17.72 5.00
CA LEU A 783 18.27 -17.63 6.36
C LEU A 783 18.84 -18.72 7.27
N ALA A 784 19.01 -19.95 6.79
CA ALA A 784 19.64 -21.04 7.54
C ALA A 784 21.08 -20.70 7.94
N THR A 785 21.83 -20.09 7.03
CA THR A 785 23.22 -19.63 7.25
C THR A 785 23.28 -18.49 8.26
N ARG A 786 22.41 -17.47 8.13
CA ARG A 786 22.39 -16.32 9.05
C ARG A 786 21.97 -16.70 10.46
N LEU A 787 20.95 -17.54 10.62
CA LEU A 787 20.46 -18.01 11.92
C LEU A 787 21.43 -18.96 12.62
N THR A 788 22.24 -19.72 11.88
CA THR A 788 23.31 -20.56 12.48
C THR A 788 24.53 -19.75 12.89
N ALA A 789 24.89 -18.70 12.14
CA ALA A 789 25.95 -17.77 12.53
C ALA A 789 25.62 -17.04 13.85
N GLU A 790 24.39 -16.53 14.00
CA GLU A 790 23.96 -15.84 15.23
C GLU A 790 23.71 -16.80 16.42
N ALA A 791 23.38 -18.06 16.16
CA ALA A 791 23.35 -19.10 17.20
C ALA A 791 24.76 -19.58 17.62
N GLY A 792 25.80 -19.25 16.84
CA GLY A 792 27.19 -19.61 17.10
C GLY A 792 27.91 -18.72 18.12
N THR A 793 27.30 -17.61 18.53
CA THR A 793 27.79 -16.75 19.63
C THR A 793 27.01 -17.04 20.92
N PRO A 794 27.62 -17.72 21.91
CA PRO A 794 27.11 -17.67 23.27
C PRO A 794 27.13 -16.23 23.78
N ASP A 795 26.11 -15.85 24.53
CA ASP A 795 26.08 -14.61 25.32
C ASP A 795 27.05 -14.76 26.51
N GLU A 796 28.35 -14.72 26.23
CA GLU A 796 29.41 -14.85 27.21
C GLU A 796 29.70 -13.46 27.80
N PRO A 797 29.51 -13.24 29.12
CA PRO A 797 29.64 -11.92 29.72
C PRO A 797 31.07 -11.40 29.55
N ALA A 798 31.20 -10.23 28.93
CA ALA A 798 32.49 -9.63 28.58
C ALA A 798 33.47 -9.64 29.77
N PRO A 799 34.68 -10.21 29.62
CA PRO A 799 35.65 -10.25 30.70
C PRO A 799 36.09 -8.83 31.08
N ALA A 800 36.01 -8.51 32.37
CA ALA A 800 36.33 -7.17 32.87
C ALA A 800 37.80 -6.82 32.57
N ALA A 801 38.00 -5.76 31.78
CA ALA A 801 39.33 -5.25 31.46
C ALA A 801 40.01 -4.64 32.70
N ALA A 802 40.96 -5.39 33.27
CA ALA A 802 41.85 -4.87 34.31
C ALA A 802 42.99 -4.04 33.67
N ALA A 803 43.24 -2.84 34.21
CA ALA A 803 44.23 -1.92 33.68
C ALA A 803 45.65 -2.17 34.23
N ALA A 804 46.63 -2.31 33.32
CA ALA A 804 48.09 -2.05 33.44
C ALA A 804 48.79 -2.77 32.26
N GLY A 805 49.86 -2.29 31.62
CA GLY A 805 50.67 -1.08 31.78
C GLY A 805 51.68 -0.98 30.62
N ALA A 806 52.50 0.07 30.57
CA ALA A 806 53.36 0.41 29.41
C ALA A 806 54.51 -0.59 29.12
N GLY A 807 54.91 -0.72 27.85
CA GLY A 807 56.10 -1.49 27.42
C GLY A 807 56.45 -1.35 25.93
N SER A 808 57.68 -0.91 25.65
CA SER A 808 58.25 -0.51 24.35
C SER A 808 58.35 -1.55 23.21
N ALA A 809 58.33 -1.03 21.98
CA ALA A 809 59.10 -1.41 20.78
C ALA A 809 59.87 -2.76 20.73
N GLY A 810 59.67 -3.51 19.62
CA GLY A 810 60.51 -4.64 19.21
C GLY A 810 60.20 -5.11 17.79
N SER A 811 61.22 -5.33 16.98
CA SER A 811 61.13 -5.60 15.53
C SER A 811 61.32 -7.08 15.15
N ALA A 812 60.63 -7.47 14.08
CA ALA A 812 61.06 -8.44 13.05
C ALA A 812 61.02 -9.98 13.32
N GLU A 813 60.89 -10.66 12.17
CA GLU A 813 61.33 -12.02 11.81
C GLU A 813 60.45 -13.28 12.05
N THR A 814 59.91 -13.76 10.92
CA THR A 814 59.84 -15.15 10.43
C THR A 814 59.18 -16.26 11.25
N GLY A 815 58.12 -16.85 10.66
CA GLY A 815 57.46 -18.07 11.13
C GLY A 815 56.69 -18.79 10.01
N GLN A 816 57.35 -19.12 8.90
CA GLN A 816 56.69 -19.74 7.74
C GLN A 816 56.44 -21.23 7.96
N GLN A 817 55.17 -21.66 8.00
CA GLN A 817 54.80 -23.05 7.73
C GLN A 817 53.94 -23.16 6.47
N ARG A 818 54.22 -24.19 5.68
CA ARG A 818 53.68 -24.41 4.33
C ARG A 818 52.56 -25.45 4.38
N SER A 819 51.48 -25.21 3.65
CA SER A 819 50.72 -26.28 3.00
C SER A 819 50.50 -25.93 1.53
N THR A 820 51.22 -26.64 0.67
CA THR A 820 50.95 -26.79 -0.77
C THR A 820 49.52 -27.32 -1.00
N GLY A 821 48.77 -26.99 -2.05
CA GLY A 821 49.07 -26.18 -3.23
C GLY A 821 48.50 -26.84 -4.49
N SER A 822 47.66 -26.12 -5.24
CA SER A 822 47.37 -26.40 -6.67
C SER A 822 47.26 -25.07 -7.41
N GLU A 823 47.79 -25.02 -8.63
CA GLU A 823 48.30 -23.77 -9.19
C GLU A 823 47.25 -22.95 -9.94
N LYS A 824 47.37 -21.62 -9.78
CA LYS A 824 46.76 -20.63 -10.66
C LYS A 824 47.32 -20.79 -12.08
N GLN A 825 46.45 -20.75 -13.09
CA GLN A 825 46.87 -20.18 -14.37
C GLN A 825 46.43 -18.72 -14.41
N GLN A 826 47.42 -17.83 -14.52
CA GLN A 826 47.30 -16.42 -14.19
C GLN A 826 47.36 -15.57 -15.47
N THR A 827 46.33 -14.80 -15.77
CA THR A 827 46.42 -13.72 -16.77
C THR A 827 45.81 -12.42 -16.28
N ARG A 828 46.71 -11.46 -16.00
CA ARG A 828 46.53 -10.00 -16.01
C ARG A 828 45.40 -9.42 -15.16
N GLY A 829 45.74 -9.14 -13.90
CA GLY A 829 45.17 -7.97 -13.23
C GLY A 829 45.72 -6.68 -13.87
N GLY A 830 44.83 -5.74 -14.16
CA GLY A 830 45.12 -4.35 -14.48
C GLY A 830 44.05 -3.49 -13.80
N THR A 831 44.45 -2.49 -13.03
CA THR A 831 43.53 -1.64 -12.27
C THR A 831 42.86 -0.61 -13.16
N SER A 832 41.75 -1.01 -13.77
CA SER A 832 40.74 -0.15 -14.38
C SER A 832 39.43 -0.94 -14.42
N THR A 833 38.46 -0.60 -13.56
CA THR A 833 37.13 -1.24 -13.53
C THR A 833 36.22 -0.70 -14.65
N GLU A 834 36.75 -0.69 -15.87
CA GLU A 834 36.01 -0.43 -17.10
C GLU A 834 35.65 -1.78 -17.74
N THR A 835 34.53 -2.36 -17.32
CA THR A 835 33.91 -3.54 -17.97
C THR A 835 33.25 -3.13 -19.30
N VAL A 836 33.03 -4.09 -20.20
CA VAL A 836 32.26 -3.87 -21.46
C VAL A 836 30.88 -3.26 -21.17
N GLU A 837 30.25 -3.69 -20.08
CA GLU A 837 29.01 -3.14 -19.55
C GLU A 837 29.16 -1.67 -19.13
N SER A 838 30.15 -1.33 -18.29
CA SER A 838 30.39 0.07 -17.91
C SER A 838 30.73 0.97 -19.10
N LEU A 839 31.43 0.46 -20.12
CA LEU A 839 31.72 1.19 -21.36
C LEU A 839 30.47 1.37 -22.23
N PHE A 840 29.56 0.38 -22.24
CA PHE A 840 28.24 0.53 -22.84
C PHE A 840 27.43 1.65 -22.16
N TRP A 841 27.41 1.68 -20.82
CA TRP A 841 26.72 2.71 -20.04
C TRP A 841 27.36 4.11 -20.19
N ILE A 842 28.70 4.21 -20.16
CA ILE A 842 29.40 5.48 -20.46
C ILE A 842 29.07 5.97 -21.87
N GLY A 843 29.05 5.08 -22.87
CA GLY A 843 28.65 5.42 -24.23
C GLY A 843 27.16 5.81 -24.31
N HIS A 844 26.29 5.15 -23.55
CA HIS A 844 24.87 5.49 -23.44
C HIS A 844 24.66 6.92 -22.91
N ASP A 845 25.23 7.22 -21.74
CA ASP A 845 25.04 8.51 -21.05
C ASP A 845 25.68 9.68 -21.82
N THR A 846 26.75 9.40 -22.58
CA THR A 846 27.37 10.36 -23.50
C THR A 846 26.73 10.42 -24.89
N ARG A 847 25.60 9.71 -25.11
CA ARG A 847 24.82 9.64 -26.37
C ARG A 847 25.57 9.07 -27.57
N ARG A 848 26.53 8.18 -27.32
CA ARG A 848 27.38 7.46 -28.29
C ARG A 848 26.86 6.04 -28.54
N ILE A 849 25.57 5.96 -28.89
CA ILE A 849 24.81 4.69 -28.98
C ILE A 849 25.36 3.78 -30.09
N GLU A 850 25.81 4.36 -31.21
CA GLU A 850 26.42 3.59 -32.31
C GLU A 850 27.71 2.89 -31.88
N GLU A 851 28.59 3.59 -31.17
CA GLU A 851 29.82 3.00 -30.65
C GLU A 851 29.56 1.97 -29.53
N SER A 852 28.57 2.22 -28.66
CA SER A 852 28.09 1.25 -27.66
C SER A 852 27.57 -0.04 -28.31
N MET A 853 26.76 0.06 -29.37
CA MET A 853 26.25 -1.12 -30.08
C MET A 853 27.34 -1.83 -30.89
N ALA A 854 28.31 -1.10 -31.45
CA ALA A 854 29.49 -1.69 -32.09
C ALA A 854 30.36 -2.46 -31.08
N LEU A 855 30.53 -1.94 -29.86
CA LEU A 855 31.21 -2.61 -28.75
C LEU A 855 30.52 -3.92 -28.36
N LEU A 856 29.19 -3.92 -28.16
CA LEU A 856 28.43 -5.13 -27.84
C LEU A 856 28.45 -6.15 -28.98
N SER A 857 28.35 -5.68 -30.23
CA SER A 857 28.48 -6.52 -31.43
C SER A 857 29.84 -7.21 -31.49
N ALA A 858 30.92 -6.48 -31.19
CA ALA A 858 32.28 -7.02 -31.11
C ALA A 858 32.43 -8.02 -29.95
N ALA A 859 31.90 -7.71 -28.77
CA ALA A 859 31.90 -8.60 -27.61
C ALA A 859 31.16 -9.93 -27.88
N SER A 860 30.11 -9.91 -28.70
CA SER A 860 29.32 -11.10 -29.01
C SER A 860 30.07 -12.20 -29.78
N PHE A 861 31.22 -11.90 -30.40
CA PHE A 861 32.09 -12.92 -31.01
C PHE A 861 32.78 -13.83 -29.98
N PHE A 862 32.84 -13.43 -28.71
CA PHE A 862 33.46 -14.21 -27.63
C PHE A 862 32.47 -15.09 -26.86
N ARG A 863 31.16 -14.97 -27.12
CA ARG A 863 30.14 -15.86 -26.55
C ARG A 863 30.15 -17.21 -27.28
N PRO A 864 29.91 -18.34 -26.59
CA PRO A 864 29.62 -19.62 -27.22
C PRO A 864 28.46 -19.47 -28.22
N ALA A 865 28.48 -20.23 -29.31
CA ALA A 865 27.43 -20.17 -30.32
C ALA A 865 27.02 -21.54 -30.87
N PHE A 866 25.72 -21.72 -31.11
CA PHE A 866 25.14 -22.95 -31.65
C PHE A 866 24.82 -22.83 -33.15
N THR A 867 24.82 -23.95 -33.87
CA THR A 867 24.45 -23.98 -35.30
C THR A 867 23.32 -24.96 -35.58
N ASP A 868 23.29 -26.09 -34.87
CA ASP A 868 22.17 -27.02 -34.90
C ASP A 868 21.23 -26.75 -33.70
N PRO A 869 19.89 -26.71 -33.87
CA PRO A 869 18.97 -26.58 -32.74
C PRO A 869 19.08 -27.70 -31.70
N SER A 870 19.66 -28.85 -32.05
CA SER A 870 19.92 -29.94 -31.09
C SER A 870 21.13 -29.71 -30.17
N ASP A 871 21.95 -28.67 -30.43
CA ASP A 871 23.07 -28.26 -29.58
C ASP A 871 22.60 -27.54 -28.28
N ILE A 872 21.31 -27.21 -28.16
CA ILE A 872 20.73 -26.42 -27.05
C ILE A 872 19.46 -27.07 -26.46
N PRO A 873 19.07 -26.73 -25.22
CA PRO A 873 17.76 -27.10 -24.68
C PRO A 873 16.61 -26.58 -25.55
N GLU A 874 15.52 -27.34 -25.62
CA GLU A 874 14.30 -26.92 -26.31
C GLU A 874 13.66 -25.71 -25.58
N PRO A 875 13.30 -24.61 -26.28
CA PRO A 875 12.74 -23.44 -25.63
C PRO A 875 11.35 -23.70 -25.03
N THR A 876 11.18 -23.36 -23.76
CA THR A 876 9.92 -23.52 -23.03
C THR A 876 8.89 -22.48 -23.46
N PHE A 877 7.71 -22.93 -23.86
CA PHE A 877 6.57 -22.08 -24.22
C PHE A 877 5.84 -21.62 -22.95
N VAL A 878 5.80 -20.32 -22.69
CA VAL A 878 5.11 -19.72 -21.54
C VAL A 878 3.70 -19.29 -21.96
N ARG A 879 2.67 -19.76 -21.26
CA ARG A 879 1.27 -19.37 -21.55
C ARG A 879 0.93 -18.04 -20.90
N LEU A 880 0.41 -17.10 -21.70
CA LEU A 880 0.06 -15.75 -21.26
C LEU A 880 -1.46 -15.53 -21.16
N ALA A 881 -2.24 -16.24 -21.98
CA ALA A 881 -3.70 -16.21 -21.95
C ALA A 881 -4.28 -17.57 -22.33
N GLN A 882 -5.49 -17.85 -21.85
CA GLN A 882 -6.23 -19.08 -22.14
C GLN A 882 -7.59 -18.77 -22.76
N GLY A 883 -7.93 -19.45 -23.86
CA GLY A 883 -9.25 -19.36 -24.49
C GLY A 883 -10.32 -20.21 -23.79
N GLU A 884 -11.58 -19.77 -23.87
CA GLU A 884 -12.77 -20.42 -23.29
C GLU A 884 -12.84 -21.93 -23.58
N ALA A 885 -12.52 -22.33 -24.81
CA ALA A 885 -12.63 -23.70 -25.31
C ALA A 885 -11.85 -24.76 -24.50
N ARG A 886 -10.74 -24.38 -23.83
CA ARG A 886 -9.91 -25.31 -23.06
C ARG A 886 -10.27 -25.40 -21.57
N ALA A 887 -11.11 -24.49 -21.06
CA ALA A 887 -11.42 -24.42 -19.63
C ALA A 887 -12.41 -25.49 -19.13
N GLN A 888 -13.09 -26.21 -20.04
CA GLN A 888 -14.20 -27.13 -19.69
C GLN A 888 -13.90 -28.62 -19.95
N GLY A 889 -12.73 -28.97 -20.48
CA GLY A 889 -12.31 -30.37 -20.67
C GLY A 889 -13.02 -31.12 -21.81
N GLU A 890 -13.86 -30.45 -22.61
CA GLU A 890 -14.50 -31.05 -23.79
C GLU A 890 -13.57 -30.97 -25.02
N ALA A 891 -13.39 -32.09 -25.71
CA ALA A 891 -12.60 -32.14 -26.93
C ALA A 891 -13.42 -31.63 -28.13
N LEU A 892 -13.20 -30.38 -28.55
CA LEU A 892 -13.80 -29.86 -29.78
C LEU A 892 -13.33 -30.65 -31.00
N ALA A 893 -14.22 -30.79 -31.98
CA ALA A 893 -13.88 -31.32 -33.29
C ALA A 893 -12.84 -30.42 -34.00
N ARG A 894 -12.04 -31.03 -34.90
CA ARG A 894 -10.87 -30.41 -35.57
C ARG A 894 -11.18 -29.28 -36.58
N GLY A 895 -12.23 -28.50 -36.37
CA GLY A 895 -12.66 -27.37 -37.24
C GLY A 895 -13.16 -26.12 -36.50
N GLU A 896 -13.21 -26.13 -35.17
CA GLU A 896 -13.74 -25.01 -34.36
C GLU A 896 -12.69 -24.30 -33.47
N THR A 897 -11.48 -24.85 -33.35
CA THR A 897 -10.41 -24.22 -32.56
C THR A 897 -9.85 -22.98 -33.25
N ARG A 898 -10.03 -21.81 -32.62
CA ARG A 898 -9.33 -20.56 -32.99
C ARG A 898 -7.81 -20.79 -32.99
N PRO A 899 -7.04 -20.25 -33.95
CA PRO A 899 -5.59 -20.43 -33.96
C PRO A 899 -4.95 -19.80 -32.72
N ALA A 900 -4.03 -20.54 -32.08
CA ALA A 900 -3.25 -20.04 -30.96
C ALA A 900 -2.29 -18.92 -31.45
N LEU A 901 -2.10 -17.88 -30.65
CA LEU A 901 -1.19 -16.79 -30.98
C LEU A 901 0.16 -17.03 -30.29
N ILE A 902 1.22 -17.23 -31.07
CA ILE A 902 2.57 -17.46 -30.58
C ILE A 902 3.39 -16.18 -30.78
N CYS A 903 3.69 -15.51 -29.68
CA CYS A 903 4.47 -14.28 -29.61
C CYS A 903 5.98 -14.60 -29.56
N LEU A 904 6.71 -14.11 -30.56
CA LEU A 904 8.17 -14.17 -30.62
C LEU A 904 8.78 -12.91 -29.97
N PRO A 905 9.97 -13.02 -29.37
CA PRO A 905 10.52 -11.97 -28.51
C PRO A 905 11.14 -10.84 -29.35
N THR A 906 11.18 -9.62 -28.82
CA THR A 906 12.14 -8.63 -29.35
C THR A 906 13.57 -9.00 -28.92
N VAL A 907 14.59 -8.43 -29.56
CA VAL A 907 16.01 -8.69 -29.24
C VAL A 907 16.66 -7.52 -28.51
N ALA A 908 16.05 -7.07 -27.42
CA ALA A 908 16.59 -6.07 -26.52
C ALA A 908 17.15 -6.73 -25.24
N ALA A 909 18.09 -6.08 -24.54
CA ALA A 909 18.64 -6.61 -23.29
C ALA A 909 17.56 -6.82 -22.19
N VAL A 910 16.49 -6.02 -22.24
CA VAL A 910 15.32 -6.08 -21.35
C VAL A 910 14.21 -7.04 -21.82
N SER A 911 14.41 -7.77 -22.91
CA SER A 911 13.43 -8.72 -23.44
C SER A 911 13.03 -9.77 -22.41
N SER A 912 11.72 -9.94 -22.26
CA SER A 912 11.12 -10.82 -21.26
C SER A 912 9.65 -11.10 -21.59
N VAL A 913 9.09 -12.09 -20.89
CA VAL A 913 7.67 -12.48 -20.99
C VAL A 913 6.70 -11.31 -20.74
N TYR A 914 7.10 -10.33 -19.92
CA TYR A 914 6.27 -9.18 -19.56
C TYR A 914 5.88 -8.32 -20.77
N GLN A 915 6.71 -8.29 -21.83
CA GLN A 915 6.46 -7.53 -23.06
C GLN A 915 5.06 -7.76 -23.64
N TYR A 916 4.56 -8.99 -23.55
CA TYR A 916 3.24 -9.37 -24.08
C TYR A 916 2.19 -9.59 -22.99
N SER A 917 2.52 -9.45 -21.71
CA SER A 917 1.63 -9.80 -20.58
C SER A 917 0.30 -9.03 -20.61
N ARG A 918 0.35 -7.69 -20.74
CA ARG A 918 -0.85 -6.83 -20.81
C ARG A 918 -1.65 -7.06 -22.09
N PHE A 919 -0.96 -7.23 -23.22
CA PHE A 919 -1.59 -7.55 -24.50
C PHE A 919 -2.31 -8.91 -24.47
N ALA A 920 -1.71 -9.92 -23.85
CA ALA A 920 -2.31 -11.22 -23.66
C ALA A 920 -3.48 -11.20 -22.66
N ALA A 921 -3.42 -10.37 -21.61
CA ALA A 921 -4.53 -10.20 -20.68
C ALA A 921 -5.82 -9.74 -21.40
N GLY A 922 -5.71 -8.83 -22.38
CA GLY A 922 -6.82 -8.42 -23.25
C GLY A 922 -7.37 -9.52 -24.19
N LEU A 923 -6.66 -10.65 -24.32
CA LEU A 923 -7.09 -11.84 -25.08
C LEU A 923 -7.53 -13.00 -24.18
N ASN A 924 -7.47 -12.86 -22.86
CA ASN A 924 -7.83 -13.93 -21.93
C ASN A 924 -9.34 -14.23 -21.97
N GLY A 925 -9.69 -15.51 -22.03
CA GLY A 925 -11.02 -15.99 -22.41
C GLY A 925 -11.23 -16.10 -23.93
N HIS A 926 -10.59 -15.24 -24.74
CA HIS A 926 -10.84 -15.15 -26.18
C HIS A 926 -9.91 -15.99 -27.06
N ARG A 927 -8.64 -16.15 -26.67
CA ARG A 927 -7.62 -16.89 -27.45
C ARG A 927 -6.49 -17.41 -26.55
N ASP A 928 -5.97 -18.59 -26.89
CA ASP A 928 -4.71 -19.09 -26.31
C ASP A 928 -3.54 -18.23 -26.82
N VAL A 929 -2.79 -17.60 -25.91
CA VAL A 929 -1.60 -16.79 -26.22
C VAL A 929 -0.38 -17.37 -25.53
N TRP A 930 0.71 -17.52 -26.27
CA TRP A 930 1.96 -18.14 -25.83
C TRP A 930 3.16 -17.27 -26.18
N TYR A 931 4.20 -17.34 -25.39
CA TYR A 931 5.49 -16.66 -25.62
C TYR A 931 6.63 -17.67 -25.65
N VAL A 932 7.61 -17.43 -26.52
CA VAL A 932 8.81 -18.27 -26.65
C VAL A 932 10.05 -17.38 -26.45
N PRO A 933 10.91 -17.65 -25.45
CA PRO A 933 12.12 -16.86 -25.25
C PRO A 933 13.16 -17.09 -26.36
N ALA A 934 14.05 -16.12 -26.56
CA ALA A 934 15.21 -16.26 -27.43
C ALA A 934 16.44 -16.73 -26.61
N PRO A 935 17.27 -17.65 -27.14
CA PRO A 935 18.45 -18.15 -26.45
C PRO A 935 19.57 -17.10 -26.37
N GLY A 936 20.43 -17.26 -25.36
CA GLY A 936 21.64 -16.46 -25.16
C GLY A 936 21.44 -15.26 -24.23
N PHE A 937 20.22 -15.00 -23.76
CA PHE A 937 19.92 -13.92 -22.81
C PHE A 937 20.08 -14.34 -21.34
N LEU A 938 20.32 -15.63 -21.05
CA LEU A 938 20.68 -16.13 -19.72
C LEU A 938 22.15 -16.56 -19.66
N GLU A 939 22.73 -16.60 -18.45
CA GLU A 939 24.12 -17.00 -18.24
C GLU A 939 24.37 -18.44 -18.72
N GLY A 940 25.50 -18.66 -19.40
CA GLY A 940 25.86 -19.96 -19.96
C GLY A 940 25.15 -20.33 -21.27
N GLU A 941 24.07 -19.65 -21.66
CA GLU A 941 23.40 -19.93 -22.94
C GLU A 941 24.25 -19.49 -24.14
N PRO A 942 24.35 -20.32 -25.20
CA PRO A 942 25.00 -19.96 -26.45
C PRO A 942 24.11 -19.08 -27.33
N LEU A 943 24.72 -18.16 -28.08
CA LEU A 943 24.05 -17.36 -29.09
C LEU A 943 23.85 -18.15 -30.40
N PRO A 944 22.87 -17.82 -31.24
CA PRO A 944 22.81 -18.39 -32.59
C PRO A 944 24.00 -17.94 -33.45
N SER A 945 24.63 -18.89 -34.16
CA SER A 945 25.73 -18.59 -35.09
C SER A 945 25.32 -17.75 -36.31
N GLY A 946 24.02 -17.64 -36.57
CA GLY A 946 23.42 -16.75 -37.56
C GLY A 946 21.90 -16.91 -37.64
N ILE A 947 21.23 -16.09 -38.46
CA ILE A 947 19.76 -16.07 -38.62
C ILE A 947 19.19 -17.48 -38.86
N GLY A 948 19.84 -18.27 -39.70
CA GLY A 948 19.42 -19.63 -40.01
C GLY A 948 19.37 -20.60 -38.80
N ALA A 949 20.23 -20.42 -37.79
CA ALA A 949 20.25 -21.27 -36.60
C ALA A 949 19.04 -20.98 -35.69
N VAL A 950 18.82 -19.70 -35.34
CA VAL A 950 17.65 -19.28 -34.54
C VAL A 950 16.33 -19.49 -35.28
N THR A 951 16.33 -19.35 -36.61
CA THR A 951 15.13 -19.58 -37.44
C THR A 951 14.71 -21.04 -37.42
N ARG A 952 15.67 -21.98 -37.56
CA ARG A 952 15.41 -23.42 -37.42
C ARG A 952 14.93 -23.76 -36.02
N MET A 953 15.61 -23.25 -34.99
CA MET A 953 15.23 -23.49 -33.59
C MET A 953 13.79 -23.09 -33.30
N PHE A 954 13.37 -21.87 -33.67
CA PHE A 954 11.97 -21.46 -33.48
C PHE A 954 11.02 -22.29 -34.34
N ALA A 955 11.32 -22.54 -35.61
CA ALA A 955 10.46 -23.32 -36.50
C ALA A 955 10.24 -24.75 -35.98
N ASP A 956 11.31 -25.44 -35.60
CA ASP A 956 11.28 -26.81 -35.09
C ASP A 956 10.51 -26.91 -33.76
N ALA A 957 10.74 -25.95 -32.85
CA ALA A 957 10.02 -25.87 -31.58
C ALA A 957 8.52 -25.57 -31.78
N ILE A 958 8.16 -24.65 -32.69
CA ILE A 958 6.76 -24.34 -33.03
C ILE A 958 6.06 -25.55 -33.66
N VAL A 959 6.72 -26.27 -34.57
CA VAL A 959 6.14 -27.48 -35.20
C VAL A 959 5.86 -28.56 -34.16
N ARG A 960 6.80 -28.82 -33.24
CA ARG A 960 6.59 -29.78 -32.14
C ARG A 960 5.53 -29.31 -31.13
N PHE A 961 5.55 -28.04 -30.76
CA PHE A 961 4.61 -27.46 -29.78
C PHE A 961 3.16 -27.44 -30.28
N THR A 962 2.96 -27.15 -31.57
CA THR A 962 1.62 -27.06 -32.16
C THR A 962 1.03 -28.42 -32.53
N ASP A 963 1.86 -29.44 -32.80
CA ASP A 963 1.43 -30.79 -33.23
C ASP A 963 0.36 -30.77 -34.35
N GLY A 964 0.53 -29.84 -35.30
CA GLY A 964 -0.40 -29.63 -36.42
C GLY A 964 -1.69 -28.88 -36.09
N ALA A 965 -1.87 -28.37 -34.86
CA ALA A 965 -2.93 -27.43 -34.52
C ALA A 965 -2.72 -26.06 -35.22
N PRO A 966 -3.79 -25.33 -35.58
CA PRO A 966 -3.67 -24.03 -36.24
C PRO A 966 -3.09 -22.97 -35.29
N PHE A 967 -2.19 -22.14 -35.81
CA PHE A 967 -1.50 -21.09 -35.05
C PHE A 967 -1.24 -19.85 -35.91
N ALA A 968 -1.05 -18.70 -35.26
CA ALA A 968 -0.59 -17.45 -35.86
C ALA A 968 0.65 -16.96 -35.11
N LEU A 969 1.52 -16.21 -35.79
CA LEU A 969 2.77 -15.68 -35.22
C LEU A 969 2.67 -14.18 -35.00
N ALA A 970 3.10 -13.70 -33.83
CA ALA A 970 3.10 -12.29 -33.46
C ALA A 970 4.50 -11.80 -33.05
N GLY A 971 4.87 -10.59 -33.44
CA GLY A 971 6.20 -10.03 -33.17
C GLY A 971 6.17 -8.50 -33.06
N HIS A 972 6.56 -7.99 -31.90
CA HIS A 972 6.68 -6.57 -31.61
C HIS A 972 8.11 -6.09 -31.79
N SER A 973 8.30 -4.88 -32.34
CA SER A 973 9.63 -4.30 -32.54
C SER A 973 10.51 -5.25 -33.36
N ALA A 974 11.75 -5.50 -32.96
CA ALA A 974 12.64 -6.46 -33.63
C ALA A 974 12.12 -7.92 -33.64
N GLY A 975 11.09 -8.26 -32.85
CA GLY A 975 10.40 -9.56 -32.94
C GLY A 975 9.75 -9.80 -34.31
N GLY A 976 9.46 -8.73 -35.07
CA GLY A 976 9.00 -8.84 -36.46
C GLY A 976 10.01 -9.52 -37.39
N TRP A 977 11.32 -9.42 -37.10
CA TRP A 977 12.36 -10.09 -37.88
C TRP A 977 12.24 -11.61 -37.77
N PHE A 978 12.08 -12.12 -36.53
CA PHE A 978 11.86 -13.54 -36.30
C PHE A 978 10.58 -14.02 -36.95
N VAL A 979 9.47 -13.30 -36.81
CA VAL A 979 8.18 -13.74 -37.36
C VAL A 979 8.26 -13.95 -38.87
N TYR A 980 8.87 -13.03 -39.62
CA TYR A 980 9.05 -13.19 -41.07
C TYR A 980 10.08 -14.27 -41.44
N ALA A 981 11.23 -14.33 -40.76
CA ALA A 981 12.25 -15.36 -41.02
C ALA A 981 11.72 -16.78 -40.75
N VAL A 982 11.04 -16.97 -39.61
CA VAL A 982 10.41 -18.23 -39.18
C VAL A 982 9.25 -18.60 -40.10
N THR A 983 8.36 -17.67 -40.44
CA THR A 983 7.25 -17.95 -41.38
C THR A 983 7.78 -18.42 -42.74
N SER A 984 8.76 -17.73 -43.31
CA SER A 984 9.38 -18.12 -44.58
C SER A 984 10.05 -19.51 -44.49
N HIS A 985 10.58 -19.88 -43.32
CA HIS A 985 11.15 -21.22 -43.09
C HIS A 985 10.06 -22.29 -42.96
N LEU A 986 9.02 -22.05 -42.18
CA LEU A 986 7.87 -22.93 -42.05
C LEU A 986 7.22 -23.20 -43.42
N GLU A 987 7.03 -22.15 -44.24
CA GLU A 987 6.44 -22.30 -45.58
C GLU A 987 7.28 -23.21 -46.50
N ARG A 988 8.62 -23.20 -46.37
CA ARG A 988 9.51 -24.15 -47.08
C ARG A 988 9.41 -25.58 -46.56
N LEU A 989 9.08 -25.77 -45.28
CA LEU A 989 8.78 -27.08 -44.69
C LEU A 989 7.34 -27.56 -44.98
N GLY A 990 6.53 -26.76 -45.68
CA GLY A 990 5.12 -27.06 -45.97
C GLY A 990 4.16 -26.75 -44.82
N VAL A 991 4.66 -26.17 -43.72
CA VAL A 991 3.85 -25.73 -42.56
C VAL A 991 3.47 -24.26 -42.77
N ARG A 992 2.19 -23.92 -42.65
CA ARG A 992 1.71 -22.55 -42.89
C ARG A 992 1.02 -22.03 -41.63
N PRO A 993 1.52 -20.95 -41.00
CA PRO A 993 0.74 -20.21 -40.02
C PRO A 993 -0.56 -19.70 -40.65
N GLU A 994 -1.61 -19.51 -39.84
CA GLU A 994 -2.85 -18.90 -40.31
C GLU A 994 -2.64 -17.42 -40.69
N ALA A 995 -1.84 -16.72 -39.89
CA ALA A 995 -1.46 -15.33 -40.15
C ALA A 995 -0.15 -14.95 -39.43
N VAL A 996 0.40 -13.81 -39.85
CA VAL A 996 1.52 -13.09 -39.26
C VAL A 996 1.03 -11.74 -38.76
N VAL A 997 1.45 -11.35 -37.55
CA VAL A 997 1.17 -10.04 -36.94
C VAL A 997 2.49 -9.40 -36.54
N THR A 998 2.76 -8.22 -37.09
CA THR A 998 3.89 -7.38 -36.70
C THR A 998 3.38 -6.11 -36.02
N MET A 999 4.03 -5.69 -34.96
CA MET A 999 3.64 -4.53 -34.15
C MET A 999 4.83 -3.58 -34.07
N ASP A 1000 4.72 -2.46 -34.78
CA ASP A 1000 5.71 -1.37 -34.85
C ASP A 1000 7.15 -1.87 -35.11
N ALA A 1001 7.27 -2.77 -36.09
CA ALA A 1001 8.54 -3.37 -36.47
C ALA A 1001 9.30 -2.49 -37.50
N TYR A 1002 10.62 -2.41 -37.36
CA TYR A 1002 11.54 -1.61 -38.20
C TYR A 1002 12.60 -2.51 -38.85
N LEU A 1003 13.22 -2.11 -39.96
CA LEU A 1003 14.28 -2.93 -40.58
C LEU A 1003 15.57 -2.88 -39.75
N PRO A 1004 16.38 -3.96 -39.67
CA PRO A 1004 17.62 -3.97 -38.89
C PRO A 1004 18.60 -2.85 -39.24
N ASP A 1005 18.65 -2.45 -40.51
CA ASP A 1005 19.58 -1.43 -41.03
C ASP A 1005 18.97 -0.02 -41.14
N ASP A 1006 17.70 0.21 -40.78
CA ASP A 1006 17.07 1.56 -40.71
C ASP A 1006 17.63 2.42 -39.54
N GLY A 1007 18.71 1.95 -38.92
CA GLY A 1007 19.46 2.61 -37.87
C GLY A 1007 18.94 2.29 -36.47
N ILE A 1008 19.80 2.55 -35.48
CA ILE A 1008 19.48 2.30 -34.07
C ILE A 1008 18.36 3.26 -33.60
N ALA A 1009 17.96 4.29 -34.35
CA ALA A 1009 17.07 5.37 -33.90
C ALA A 1009 15.81 4.95 -33.09
N PRO A 1010 15.05 3.90 -33.43
CA PRO A 1010 13.94 3.42 -32.60
C PRO A 1010 14.40 2.86 -31.23
N VAL A 1011 15.54 2.16 -31.24
CA VAL A 1011 16.20 1.56 -30.07
C VAL A 1011 17.04 2.58 -29.30
N ALA A 1012 17.56 3.62 -29.94
CA ALA A 1012 18.26 4.73 -29.30
C ALA A 1012 17.24 5.61 -28.57
N SER A 1013 16.06 5.82 -29.17
CA SER A 1013 14.89 6.36 -28.46
C SER A 1013 14.50 5.46 -27.28
N ALA A 1014 14.48 4.13 -27.46
CA ALA A 1014 14.24 3.20 -26.35
C ALA A 1014 15.25 3.33 -25.22
N LEU A 1015 16.55 3.32 -25.54
CA LEU A 1015 17.69 3.40 -24.61
C LEU A 1015 17.72 4.74 -23.88
N THR A 1016 17.73 5.86 -24.61
CA THR A 1016 17.78 7.22 -24.02
C THR A 1016 16.46 7.71 -23.41
N SER A 1017 15.43 6.86 -23.38
CA SER A 1017 14.15 7.18 -22.76
C SER A 1017 14.15 6.79 -21.29
N GLU A 1018 13.45 7.60 -20.49
CA GLU A 1018 13.04 7.33 -19.11
C GLU A 1018 12.28 5.98 -18.93
N ILE A 1019 11.93 5.30 -20.03
CA ILE A 1019 11.42 3.93 -20.04
C ILE A 1019 12.55 2.91 -19.86
N PHE A 1020 13.76 3.09 -20.41
CA PHE A 1020 14.87 2.17 -20.16
C PHE A 1020 15.28 2.22 -18.69
N ASP A 1021 15.43 3.42 -18.12
CA ASP A 1021 15.66 3.65 -16.69
C ASP A 1021 14.54 3.09 -15.80
N ARG A 1022 13.32 2.95 -16.32
CA ARG A 1022 12.21 2.27 -15.63
C ARG A 1022 12.25 0.76 -15.81
N VAL A 1023 12.66 0.23 -16.95
CA VAL A 1023 12.69 -1.22 -17.19
C VAL A 1023 13.95 -1.87 -16.57
N THR A 1024 15.06 -1.15 -16.43
CA THR A 1024 16.21 -1.57 -15.61
C THR A 1024 15.89 -1.65 -14.12
N GLN A 1025 14.82 -0.98 -13.65
CA GLN A 1025 14.28 -1.19 -12.30
C GLN A 1025 13.56 -2.55 -12.14
N PHE A 1026 13.20 -3.23 -13.25
CA PHE A 1026 12.44 -4.48 -13.25
C PHE A 1026 13.16 -5.68 -13.91
N VAL A 1027 14.18 -5.45 -14.74
CA VAL A 1027 15.06 -6.46 -15.35
C VAL A 1027 16.50 -6.02 -15.10
N ASP A 1028 17.33 -6.92 -14.56
CA ASP A 1028 18.75 -6.61 -14.38
C ASP A 1028 19.45 -6.75 -15.74
N VAL A 1029 20.16 -5.71 -16.18
CA VAL A 1029 20.72 -5.59 -17.54
C VAL A 1029 22.22 -5.81 -17.48
N ASP A 1030 22.56 -7.07 -17.29
CA ASP A 1030 23.94 -7.54 -17.15
C ASP A 1030 24.69 -7.59 -18.51
N TYR A 1031 26.01 -7.80 -18.41
CA TYR A 1031 26.86 -8.12 -19.55
C TYR A 1031 26.28 -9.21 -20.48
N THR A 1032 25.66 -10.27 -19.94
CA THR A 1032 25.12 -11.38 -20.72
C THR A 1032 24.02 -10.91 -21.67
N ARG A 1033 23.05 -10.15 -21.16
CA ARG A 1033 21.90 -9.61 -21.91
C ARG A 1033 22.32 -8.52 -22.91
N LEU A 1034 23.22 -7.64 -22.53
CA LEU A 1034 23.77 -6.61 -23.40
C LEU A 1034 24.52 -7.23 -24.60
N VAL A 1035 25.40 -8.19 -24.34
CA VAL A 1035 26.16 -8.86 -25.42
C VAL A 1035 25.28 -9.78 -26.26
N ALA A 1036 24.21 -10.34 -25.70
CA ALA A 1036 23.20 -11.08 -26.46
C ALA A 1036 22.46 -10.19 -27.44
N MET A 1037 21.98 -9.03 -26.99
CA MET A 1037 21.39 -7.97 -27.82
C MET A 1037 22.35 -7.61 -28.98
N GLY A 1038 23.60 -7.23 -28.67
CA GLY A 1038 24.61 -6.93 -29.71
C GLY A 1038 24.86 -8.10 -30.68
N GLY A 1039 24.81 -9.34 -30.21
CA GLY A 1039 24.90 -10.54 -31.04
C GLY A 1039 23.73 -10.68 -32.02
N TYR A 1040 22.50 -10.41 -31.58
CA TYR A 1040 21.32 -10.45 -32.43
C TYR A 1040 21.29 -9.33 -33.48
N PHE A 1041 21.61 -8.08 -33.11
CA PHE A 1041 21.78 -7.00 -34.08
C PHE A 1041 22.87 -7.33 -35.12
N ARG A 1042 24.01 -7.89 -34.68
CA ARG A 1042 25.08 -8.33 -35.57
C ARG A 1042 24.64 -9.37 -36.59
N ILE A 1043 23.89 -10.42 -36.20
CA ILE A 1043 23.50 -11.47 -37.15
C ILE A 1043 22.35 -11.05 -38.08
N PHE A 1044 21.54 -10.06 -37.70
CA PHE A 1044 20.45 -9.51 -38.53
C PHE A 1044 20.84 -8.28 -39.36
N SER A 1045 22.05 -7.72 -39.20
CA SER A 1045 22.53 -6.66 -40.10
C SER A 1045 22.62 -7.15 -41.55
N GLY A 1046 22.17 -6.32 -42.50
CA GLY A 1046 22.02 -6.68 -43.91
C GLY A 1046 20.80 -7.57 -44.21
N TRP A 1047 19.93 -7.85 -43.25
CA TRP A 1047 18.73 -8.66 -43.46
C TRP A 1047 17.54 -7.82 -43.90
N SER A 1048 16.78 -8.36 -44.86
CA SER A 1048 15.49 -7.81 -45.28
C SER A 1048 14.39 -8.89 -45.17
N PRO A 1049 13.13 -8.50 -44.89
CA PRO A 1049 12.01 -9.42 -44.83
C PRO A 1049 11.88 -10.28 -46.11
N PRO A 1050 11.89 -11.61 -46.01
CA PRO A 1050 11.61 -12.48 -47.15
C PRO A 1050 10.13 -12.41 -47.54
N ASP A 1051 9.84 -12.62 -48.83
CA ASP A 1051 8.49 -12.87 -49.29
C ASP A 1051 7.88 -14.08 -48.55
N ILE A 1052 6.65 -13.89 -48.07
CA ILE A 1052 5.81 -14.93 -47.47
C ILE A 1052 4.45 -14.94 -48.16
N THR A 1053 3.83 -16.10 -48.25
CA THR A 1053 2.46 -16.25 -48.79
C THR A 1053 1.38 -16.23 -47.70
N THR A 1054 1.80 -16.20 -46.44
CA THR A 1054 0.95 -16.10 -45.25
C THR A 1054 0.44 -14.67 -45.07
N PRO A 1055 -0.87 -14.45 -44.83
CA PRO A 1055 -1.42 -13.12 -44.59
C PRO A 1055 -0.73 -12.40 -43.44
N ALA A 1056 -0.34 -11.13 -43.66
CA ALA A 1056 0.41 -10.34 -42.69
C ALA A 1056 -0.31 -9.05 -42.30
N LEU A 1057 -0.38 -8.77 -41.00
CA LEU A 1057 -0.79 -7.49 -40.42
C LEU A 1057 0.45 -6.73 -39.94
N PHE A 1058 0.47 -5.43 -40.21
CA PHE A 1058 1.40 -4.47 -39.64
C PHE A 1058 0.60 -3.46 -38.82
N LEU A 1059 0.69 -3.55 -37.50
CA LEU A 1059 0.12 -2.59 -36.56
C LEU A 1059 1.12 -1.45 -36.33
N ARG A 1060 0.67 -0.22 -36.51
CA ARG A 1060 1.49 0.99 -36.36
C ARG A 1060 0.91 1.94 -35.30
N GLY A 1061 1.76 2.49 -34.44
CA GLY A 1061 1.35 3.52 -33.48
C GLY A 1061 1.12 4.89 -34.15
N ARG A 1062 -0.01 5.55 -33.83
CA ARG A 1062 -0.37 6.88 -34.36
C ARG A 1062 0.35 8.07 -33.72
N ASP A 1063 0.91 7.90 -32.52
CA ASP A 1063 1.52 9.00 -31.75
C ASP A 1063 3.00 9.25 -32.11
N GLY A 1064 3.52 8.58 -33.14
CA GLY A 1064 4.86 8.80 -33.70
C GLY A 1064 4.81 9.41 -35.10
N GLU A 1065 5.65 10.42 -35.37
CA GLU A 1065 5.80 11.06 -36.69
C GLU A 1065 6.54 10.19 -37.73
N GLN A 1066 6.33 8.87 -37.73
CA GLN A 1066 6.97 7.96 -38.68
C GLN A 1066 6.05 7.59 -39.84
N MET A 1067 6.39 8.14 -41.01
CA MET A 1067 5.95 7.62 -42.30
C MET A 1067 6.37 6.14 -42.39
N PRO A 1068 5.52 5.23 -42.91
CA PRO A 1068 5.72 3.80 -42.67
C PRO A 1068 7.06 3.35 -43.30
N PRO A 1069 7.95 2.69 -42.53
CA PRO A 1069 9.18 2.16 -43.09
C PRO A 1069 8.81 1.16 -44.20
N PRO A 1070 9.60 1.07 -45.29
CA PRO A 1070 9.31 0.15 -46.37
C PRO A 1070 9.66 -1.28 -45.93
N TRP A 1071 8.75 -1.92 -45.18
CA TRP A 1071 8.84 -3.35 -44.82
C TRP A 1071 8.96 -4.25 -46.07
N GLY A 1072 8.67 -3.69 -47.26
CA GLY A 1072 9.15 -4.19 -48.56
C GLY A 1072 8.32 -5.32 -49.16
N VAL A 1073 7.61 -6.06 -48.31
CA VAL A 1073 6.78 -7.22 -48.65
C VAL A 1073 5.27 -6.94 -48.43
N PRO A 1074 4.35 -7.62 -49.14
CA PRO A 1074 2.91 -7.36 -49.02
C PRO A 1074 2.34 -7.60 -47.62
N HIS A 1075 1.62 -6.62 -47.08
CA HIS A 1075 0.95 -6.70 -45.78
C HIS A 1075 -0.26 -5.75 -45.71
N THR A 1076 -1.17 -5.99 -44.77
CA THR A 1076 -2.24 -5.06 -44.37
C THR A 1076 -1.69 -4.12 -43.28
N VAL A 1077 -1.84 -2.80 -43.44
CA VAL A 1077 -1.48 -1.82 -42.39
C VAL A 1077 -2.74 -1.44 -41.59
N LEU A 1078 -2.62 -1.38 -40.27
CA LEU A 1078 -3.67 -0.85 -39.39
C LEU A 1078 -3.05 0.09 -38.33
N ASP A 1079 -3.51 1.34 -38.35
CA ASP A 1079 -3.03 2.40 -37.46
C ASP A 1079 -3.82 2.39 -36.14
N ILE A 1080 -3.15 2.22 -35.01
CA ILE A 1080 -3.75 2.14 -33.67
C ILE A 1080 -3.24 3.23 -32.72
N GLN A 1081 -3.91 3.44 -31.60
CA GLN A 1081 -3.52 4.46 -30.61
C GLN A 1081 -2.22 4.05 -29.88
N GLY A 1082 -1.37 5.03 -29.58
CA GLY A 1082 -0.07 4.81 -28.94
C GLY A 1082 1.12 4.96 -29.87
N ASN A 1083 2.29 4.62 -29.33
CA ASN A 1083 3.59 4.55 -29.98
C ASN A 1083 4.25 3.18 -29.72
N HIS A 1084 5.51 3.03 -30.12
CA HIS A 1084 6.34 1.83 -29.96
C HIS A 1084 6.33 1.16 -28.57
N PHE A 1085 5.99 1.87 -27.50
CA PHE A 1085 5.93 1.31 -26.14
C PHE A 1085 4.48 1.26 -25.64
N THR A 1086 3.77 2.38 -25.76
CA THR A 1086 2.43 2.49 -25.20
C THR A 1086 1.40 1.58 -25.87
N MET A 1087 1.66 1.10 -27.10
CA MET A 1087 0.77 0.16 -27.79
C MET A 1087 0.61 -1.20 -27.08
N LEU A 1088 1.65 -1.71 -26.41
CA LEU A 1088 1.56 -2.95 -25.60
C LEU A 1088 1.45 -2.69 -24.09
N GLU A 1089 1.51 -1.41 -23.67
CA GLU A 1089 1.37 -1.00 -22.28
C GLU A 1089 0.03 -0.32 -21.98
N GLN A 1090 -0.10 0.96 -22.31
CA GLN A 1090 -1.27 1.80 -22.00
C GLN A 1090 -2.48 1.44 -22.89
N PHE A 1091 -2.21 1.04 -24.13
CA PHE A 1091 -3.23 0.75 -25.15
C PHE A 1091 -3.34 -0.76 -25.45
N ALA A 1092 -2.74 -1.61 -24.60
CA ALA A 1092 -2.62 -3.06 -24.77
C ALA A 1092 -3.96 -3.76 -25.11
N ASP A 1093 -5.02 -3.47 -24.36
CA ASP A 1093 -6.37 -4.02 -24.60
C ASP A 1093 -6.94 -3.61 -25.95
N SER A 1094 -6.59 -2.42 -26.44
CA SER A 1094 -7.02 -1.95 -27.75
C SER A 1094 -6.23 -2.65 -28.86
N THR A 1095 -4.93 -2.82 -28.70
CA THR A 1095 -4.06 -3.55 -29.62
C THR A 1095 -4.48 -5.02 -29.71
N ALA A 1096 -4.70 -5.67 -28.57
CA ALA A 1096 -5.21 -7.03 -28.45
C ALA A 1096 -6.50 -7.25 -29.25
N ARG A 1097 -7.49 -6.37 -29.06
CA ARG A 1097 -8.79 -6.47 -29.75
C ARG A 1097 -8.65 -6.37 -31.27
N HIS A 1098 -7.90 -5.39 -31.78
CA HIS A 1098 -7.67 -5.26 -33.23
C HIS A 1098 -6.98 -6.49 -33.82
N VAL A 1099 -6.08 -7.14 -33.07
CA VAL A 1099 -5.48 -8.42 -33.47
C VAL A 1099 -6.52 -9.55 -33.48
N ASP A 1100 -7.35 -9.70 -32.44
CA ASP A 1100 -8.37 -10.78 -32.42
C ASP A 1100 -9.44 -10.62 -33.50
N GLU A 1101 -9.87 -9.37 -33.74
CA GLU A 1101 -10.82 -9.00 -34.81
C GLU A 1101 -10.25 -9.39 -36.18
N TRP A 1102 -9.05 -8.92 -36.53
CA TRP A 1102 -8.42 -9.22 -37.83
C TRP A 1102 -8.10 -10.72 -38.02
N LEU A 1103 -7.62 -11.40 -36.98
CA LEU A 1103 -7.41 -12.86 -37.03
C LEU A 1103 -8.72 -13.63 -37.20
N THR A 1104 -9.83 -13.11 -36.66
CA THR A 1104 -11.17 -13.71 -36.82
C THR A 1104 -11.73 -13.47 -38.22
N GLU A 1105 -11.53 -12.27 -38.78
CA GLU A 1105 -11.90 -11.95 -40.17
C GLU A 1105 -11.18 -12.87 -41.16
N ILE A 1106 -9.86 -13.03 -41.06
CA ILE A 1106 -9.09 -13.93 -41.95
C ILE A 1106 -9.53 -15.39 -41.81
N ALA A 1107 -9.77 -15.85 -40.58
CA ALA A 1107 -10.30 -17.19 -40.33
C ALA A 1107 -11.75 -17.40 -40.82
N SER A 1108 -12.45 -16.33 -41.22
CA SER A 1108 -13.75 -16.38 -41.88
C SER A 1108 -13.65 -16.35 -43.41
N VAL A 1109 -12.65 -15.66 -43.98
CA VAL A 1109 -12.42 -15.56 -45.44
C VAL A 1109 -11.80 -16.85 -46.01
N ARG A 1110 -11.16 -17.67 -45.16
CA ARG A 1110 -10.56 -18.97 -45.52
C ARG A 1110 -11.51 -20.18 -45.41
N ARG A 1111 -12.73 -20.03 -44.86
CA ARG A 1111 -13.76 -21.08 -44.76
C ARG A 1111 -14.77 -20.98 -45.89
#